data_AF-A0A1H2FFC1-F1
#
_entry.id   AF-A0A1H2FFC1-F1
#
_cell.length_a   1.000
_cell.length_b   1.000
_cell.length_c   1.000
_cell.angle_alpha   90.00
_cell.angle_beta   90.00
_cell.angle_gamma   90.00
#
_symmetry.space_group_name_H-M   'P 1'
#
loop_
_entity.id
_entity.type
_entity.pdbx_description
1 polymer ?
#
loop_
_entity_poly.entity_id
_entity_poly.type
_entity_poly.pdbx_seq_one_letter_code
_entity_poly.pdbx_strand_id
1 'polypeptide(L)'
;MRTPIHLRRRRGFSLVIVLGSLILMAGLVVVFLGRVTTELHASKTYAQGSYSRLLAQSALNVVVSQITAGTKGVAPDGGTLAWASQPGMIRTYDAAGAPRQYFKLYSSASLAGDGAFDPSGDAVPAKWYQQPALWTDLNQPVQINGASRYPILDGNSLTLKATGVDGTKGLTYDDGSGQAAVSGFYVSAATPTATGSGSNPVPMPVRWLYVLADGTLVSPKGTSSSLATIPGATAANPVVGRIAFWTDDETCKVNVNTASEGSSWDSPRVATKEDFNLALYQPARNEFQRYPGHPAGVALSSVFTGLSSDPKFPEDFYPVTPRVAAGGSKGGTVAPSASLSTRTSRLYATPEDLMFQPSLSGGTRATNAALLQGKAAAQWAPAALARSRFFVTAVSRAPDVNLFNLPRVSIWPVTLNASGTPTVTPFDVRAAFAATMRTDLKVPYRYYFERQNANDPNVDLPTASSTGGLGRNRMLLEYLRRLTSAQIPGFGGSFAAKYVASNPSGGGGIERDQILTEIFDYIRCTNLRDSTLWTGTSGAAATNWTGAYSQIIVPSTDTLNYSRLAGLGQVVPIEDTTTGTRGFGRFPTVAGAYLQFIGVANSATTGVTPAVAAGNLRIQAGFFLQMFDPSQGVPTNRPWFGVKVSGLGSFQWNGNAMGFPAAGDVGYPMHTNASLSSLAYYGGAVDPRIFFYGRGAATATQYPLVSGTIDLPISTGSFPFQGGDVTVEVYSLDASGNSSTVQTVTMNFPAATFPLPSAVAPSSITPTGSTTAYDFRSFYDVVSGSATTKGRFSADSPLLPVSKTDVVRSVVPAAGDPRLIAAMKKAPASLFTSFASYSDKTMPFAFNARAGIGYPFYGSSMGGLVSSVSYPGTTAFAGTYYKQNDPAITATGGLYFIIPKDPQVLSQASVTQTGGVAADWDNGLANLSDGPYINKPDEGDVGNTTYKPYFQLDYTGTWTLPGSTYFSPNRIVPSAAMFGSLPTGVFGGKAWQTLLFRPGPANHPGLGVPVAGPPYTVPPDHLLLDLFTMPVVEPYPISDHLSTAGRVNMNYQIVPFTYVNRDTAVRAALKAQKLLAIPSTAAQTYKYPGVMGGGGPTNASQYRMTLNADATLLQFLARFGAGDLFRSASEICSVDLVPSDGPSNPTRASMDAYWSARALTGDNSRERPYANLYPLLTTKSNTFTVYVRVQALKKAGNSDPTVWREGTDLVTDEYRGSTVVERYVDPNDSSLPDFADTSTNTPLSRFYKIRLYNPKSFSP
;
A
#
# COMPACT_ATOMS: atom_id res chain seq x y z
N MET A 1 -47.09 -2.84 -133.41
CA MET A 1 -46.38 -1.55 -133.30
C MET A 1 -45.58 -1.52 -132.00
N ARG A 2 -44.33 -1.07 -132.05
CA ARG A 2 -43.35 -0.95 -130.94
C ARG A 2 -43.62 0.30 -130.08
N THR A 3 -43.35 0.24 -128.77
CA THR A 3 -42.57 1.23 -127.97
C THR A 3 -42.32 0.75 -126.52
N PRO A 4 -41.27 1.23 -125.80
CA PRO A 4 -40.57 0.51 -124.72
C PRO A 4 -40.78 1.03 -123.29
N ILE A 5 -40.36 0.24 -122.29
CA ILE A 5 -40.39 0.53 -120.84
C ILE A 5 -38.96 0.83 -120.32
N HIS A 6 -38.78 1.91 -119.56
CA HIS A 6 -37.52 2.35 -118.94
C HIS A 6 -37.32 1.84 -117.50
N LEU A 7 -36.11 1.38 -117.18
CA LEU A 7 -35.59 1.05 -115.83
C LEU A 7 -34.72 2.21 -115.29
N ARG A 8 -34.93 2.61 -114.02
CA ARG A 8 -34.09 3.58 -113.28
C ARG A 8 -33.38 2.90 -112.09
N ARG A 9 -32.06 3.13 -111.98
CA ARG A 9 -31.11 2.59 -110.99
C ARG A 9 -31.36 3.07 -109.54
N ARG A 10 -31.19 2.16 -108.56
CA ARG A 10 -30.92 2.47 -107.14
C ARG A 10 -29.46 2.11 -106.79
N ARG A 11 -28.63 3.09 -106.41
CA ARG A 11 -27.36 2.91 -105.67
C ARG A 11 -27.12 4.17 -104.83
N GLY A 12 -27.15 4.06 -103.49
CA GLY A 12 -26.95 5.20 -102.57
C GLY A 12 -27.22 4.96 -101.08
N PHE A 13 -27.81 3.84 -100.65
CA PHE A 13 -28.17 3.59 -99.23
C PHE A 13 -27.18 2.71 -98.46
N SER A 14 -26.36 1.91 -99.16
CA SER A 14 -25.42 0.96 -98.54
C SER A 14 -24.21 1.64 -97.87
N LEU A 15 -23.76 2.79 -98.39
CA LEU A 15 -22.58 3.50 -97.85
C LEU A 15 -22.88 4.15 -96.49
N VAL A 16 -24.09 4.67 -96.29
CA VAL A 16 -24.52 5.32 -95.03
C VAL A 16 -24.69 4.30 -93.90
N ILE A 17 -25.21 3.10 -94.21
CA ILE A 17 -25.31 2.00 -93.23
C ILE A 17 -23.91 1.51 -92.82
N VAL A 18 -22.99 1.32 -93.77
CA VAL A 18 -21.63 0.85 -93.47
C VAL A 18 -20.83 1.87 -92.67
N LEU A 19 -20.91 3.17 -93.00
CA LEU A 19 -20.27 4.22 -92.22
C LEU A 19 -20.86 4.34 -90.81
N GLY A 20 -22.19 4.29 -90.68
CA GLY A 20 -22.88 4.27 -89.39
C GLY A 20 -22.48 3.07 -88.53
N SER A 21 -22.33 1.89 -89.14
CA SER A 21 -21.88 0.65 -88.48
C SER A 21 -20.42 0.74 -87.99
N LEU A 22 -19.53 1.32 -88.81
CA LEU A 22 -18.11 1.52 -88.47
C LEU A 22 -17.93 2.54 -87.34
N ILE A 23 -18.68 3.63 -87.34
CA ILE A 23 -18.66 4.64 -86.26
C ILE A 23 -19.16 4.01 -84.95
N LEU A 24 -20.22 3.19 -85.02
CA LEU A 24 -20.78 2.52 -83.85
C LEU A 24 -19.83 1.44 -83.30
N MET A 25 -19.16 0.67 -84.17
CA MET A 25 -18.10 -0.27 -83.77
C MET A 25 -16.87 0.45 -83.17
N ALA A 26 -16.40 1.54 -83.78
CA ALA A 26 -15.29 2.32 -83.25
C ALA A 26 -15.64 2.93 -81.88
N GLY A 27 -16.86 3.46 -81.72
CA GLY A 27 -17.38 3.93 -80.44
C GLY A 27 -17.43 2.82 -79.37
N LEU A 28 -17.90 1.62 -79.74
CA LEU A 28 -17.92 0.45 -78.85
C LEU A 28 -16.51 0.01 -78.43
N VAL A 29 -15.54 -0.01 -79.36
CA VAL A 29 -14.14 -0.36 -79.06
C VAL A 29 -13.49 0.66 -78.13
N VAL A 30 -13.74 1.96 -78.34
CA VAL A 30 -13.23 3.02 -77.44
C VAL A 30 -13.86 2.93 -76.05
N VAL A 31 -15.18 2.69 -75.96
CA VAL A 31 -15.86 2.49 -74.66
C VAL A 31 -15.37 1.22 -73.97
N PHE A 32 -15.15 0.12 -74.70
CA PHE A 32 -14.60 -1.12 -74.17
C PHE A 32 -13.17 -0.93 -73.66
N LEU A 33 -12.28 -0.30 -74.44
CA LEU A 33 -10.91 0.01 -74.01
C LEU A 33 -10.91 0.98 -72.81
N GLY A 34 -11.81 1.96 -72.78
CA GLY A 34 -12.00 2.86 -71.64
C GLY A 34 -12.46 2.12 -70.38
N ARG A 35 -13.38 1.14 -70.50
CA ARG A 35 -13.78 0.29 -69.37
C ARG A 35 -12.67 -0.65 -68.94
N VAL A 36 -11.97 -1.32 -69.86
CA VAL A 36 -10.87 -2.24 -69.54
C VAL A 36 -9.74 -1.49 -68.83
N THR A 37 -9.39 -0.27 -69.27
CA THR A 37 -8.40 0.55 -68.58
C THR A 37 -8.87 0.98 -67.20
N THR A 38 -10.13 1.38 -67.03
CA THR A 38 -10.71 1.74 -65.73
C THR A 38 -10.75 0.54 -64.76
N GLU A 39 -11.17 -0.64 -65.22
CA GLU A 39 -11.21 -1.88 -64.43
C GLU A 39 -9.80 -2.39 -64.08
N LEU A 40 -8.84 -2.29 -65.02
CA LEU A 40 -7.44 -2.62 -64.76
C LEU A 40 -6.84 -1.65 -63.74
N HIS A 41 -7.15 -0.36 -63.82
CA HIS A 41 -6.74 0.63 -62.83
C HIS A 41 -7.36 0.35 -61.46
N ALA A 42 -8.67 0.11 -61.38
CA ALA A 42 -9.36 -0.23 -60.14
C ALA A 42 -8.80 -1.51 -59.50
N SER A 43 -8.58 -2.56 -60.30
CA SER A 43 -7.99 -3.83 -59.85
C SER A 43 -6.56 -3.65 -59.33
N LYS A 44 -5.74 -2.85 -60.03
CA LYS A 44 -4.39 -2.52 -59.56
C LYS A 44 -4.43 -1.73 -58.25
N THR A 45 -5.26 -0.71 -58.14
CA THR A 45 -5.40 0.07 -56.90
C THR A 45 -5.88 -0.80 -55.73
N TYR A 46 -6.83 -1.71 -55.97
CA TYR A 46 -7.29 -2.67 -54.96
C TYR A 46 -6.18 -3.63 -54.51
N ALA A 47 -5.41 -4.16 -55.46
CA ALA A 47 -4.27 -5.02 -55.15
C ALA A 47 -3.19 -4.27 -54.35
N GLN A 48 -2.91 -3.01 -54.69
CA GLN A 48 -1.96 -2.16 -53.95
C GLN A 48 -2.47 -1.83 -52.54
N GLY A 49 -3.76 -1.53 -52.38
CA GLY A 49 -4.41 -1.34 -51.08
C GLY A 49 -4.42 -2.58 -50.20
N SER A 50 -4.52 -3.77 -50.79
CA SER A 50 -4.38 -5.03 -50.05
C SER A 50 -2.93 -5.27 -49.63
N TYR A 51 -1.98 -4.90 -50.49
CA TYR A 51 -0.55 -5.02 -50.21
C TYR A 51 -0.07 -4.06 -49.12
N SER A 52 -0.52 -2.81 -49.08
CA SER A 52 -0.20 -1.86 -48.01
C SER A 52 -0.72 -2.33 -46.65
N ARG A 53 -1.89 -2.98 -46.60
CA ARG A 53 -2.39 -3.65 -45.37
C ARG A 53 -1.50 -4.82 -44.94
N LEU A 54 -0.99 -5.61 -45.87
CA LEU A 54 -0.03 -6.69 -45.57
C LEU A 54 1.28 -6.13 -44.99
N LEU A 55 1.76 -5.00 -45.53
CA LEU A 55 2.92 -4.28 -44.97
C LEU A 55 2.65 -3.77 -43.55
N ALA A 56 1.45 -3.24 -43.28
CA ALA A 56 1.04 -2.82 -41.94
C ALA A 56 1.02 -3.99 -40.94
N GLN A 57 0.50 -5.15 -41.36
CA GLN A 57 0.56 -6.39 -40.57
C GLN A 57 2.00 -6.86 -40.34
N SER A 58 2.89 -6.70 -41.33
CA SER A 58 4.31 -7.04 -41.19
C SER A 58 4.98 -6.17 -40.12
N ALA A 59 4.71 -4.86 -40.11
CA ALA A 59 5.19 -3.96 -39.05
C ALA A 59 4.69 -4.38 -37.66
N LEU A 60 3.41 -4.77 -37.56
CA LEU A 60 2.82 -5.25 -36.32
C LEU A 60 3.49 -6.56 -35.84
N ASN A 61 3.76 -7.51 -36.74
CA ASN A 61 4.43 -8.76 -36.42
C ASN A 61 5.87 -8.54 -35.91
N VAL A 62 6.58 -7.55 -36.47
CA VAL A 62 7.90 -7.14 -35.96
C VAL A 62 7.79 -6.64 -34.52
N VAL A 63 6.82 -5.77 -34.23
CA VAL A 63 6.60 -5.25 -32.87
C VAL A 63 6.22 -6.37 -31.90
N VAL A 64 5.30 -7.26 -32.29
CA VAL A 64 4.91 -8.43 -31.48
C VAL A 64 6.11 -9.33 -31.18
N SER A 65 7.01 -9.52 -32.15
CA SER A 65 8.26 -10.28 -31.95
C SER A 65 9.17 -9.61 -30.92
N GLN A 66 9.37 -8.28 -31.00
CA GLN A 66 10.16 -7.51 -30.02
C GLN A 66 9.55 -7.56 -28.62
N ILE A 67 8.23 -7.36 -28.53
CA ILE A 67 7.43 -7.47 -27.30
C ILE A 67 7.59 -8.85 -26.66
N THR A 68 7.52 -9.91 -27.46
CA THR A 68 7.66 -11.31 -26.99
C THR A 68 9.09 -11.58 -26.54
N ALA A 69 10.10 -11.15 -27.30
CA ALA A 69 11.50 -11.33 -26.95
C ALA A 69 11.91 -10.60 -25.66
N GLY A 70 11.51 -9.33 -25.52
CA GLY A 70 11.87 -8.50 -24.37
C GLY A 70 11.17 -8.85 -23.05
N THR A 71 10.18 -9.75 -23.08
CA THR A 71 9.39 -10.13 -21.89
C THR A 71 9.44 -11.62 -21.58
N LYS A 72 10.38 -12.35 -22.19
CA LYS A 72 10.63 -13.75 -21.85
C LYS A 72 10.94 -13.95 -20.38
N GLY A 73 11.50 -12.95 -19.70
CA GLY A 73 11.83 -13.05 -18.28
C GLY A 73 12.90 -14.09 -17.95
N VAL A 74 13.53 -14.67 -18.97
CA VAL A 74 14.63 -15.62 -18.89
C VAL A 74 15.60 -15.39 -20.02
N ALA A 75 16.89 -15.53 -19.74
CA ALA A 75 17.97 -15.48 -20.70
C ALA A 75 18.11 -16.82 -21.44
N PRO A 76 18.82 -16.87 -22.60
CA PRO A 76 19.04 -18.11 -23.35
C PRO A 76 19.74 -19.22 -22.54
N ASP A 77 20.54 -18.86 -21.54
CA ASP A 77 21.24 -19.76 -20.61
C ASP A 77 20.35 -20.25 -19.45
N GLY A 78 19.09 -19.82 -19.38
CA GLY A 78 18.14 -20.17 -18.33
C GLY A 78 18.13 -19.23 -17.12
N GLY A 79 19.02 -18.22 -17.06
CA GLY A 79 19.03 -17.23 -15.99
C GLY A 79 17.76 -16.37 -15.96
N THR A 80 17.24 -16.04 -14.78
CA THR A 80 16.05 -15.17 -14.64
C THR A 80 16.38 -13.72 -15.01
N LEU A 81 15.50 -13.09 -15.78
CA LEU A 81 15.60 -11.69 -16.17
C LEU A 81 14.43 -10.88 -15.62
N ALA A 82 14.73 -9.73 -15.02
CA ALA A 82 13.74 -8.68 -14.85
C ALA A 82 13.57 -7.92 -16.17
N TRP A 83 12.41 -7.32 -16.36
CA TRP A 83 12.14 -6.45 -17.50
C TRP A 83 11.24 -5.29 -17.10
N ALA A 84 11.41 -4.17 -17.79
CA ALA A 84 10.57 -2.98 -17.65
C ALA A 84 10.22 -2.42 -19.03
N SER A 85 9.02 -1.87 -19.18
CA SER A 85 8.56 -1.22 -20.40
C SER A 85 8.50 0.30 -20.22
N GLN A 86 8.67 1.00 -21.33
CA GLN A 86 8.41 2.42 -21.50
C GLN A 86 7.86 2.68 -22.92
N PRO A 87 7.28 3.84 -23.21
CA PRO A 87 6.86 4.17 -24.57
C PRO A 87 8.04 4.07 -25.55
N GLY A 88 7.93 3.17 -26.52
CA GLY A 88 8.94 2.90 -27.54
C GLY A 88 10.00 1.84 -27.19
N MET A 89 10.04 1.25 -25.99
CA MET A 89 11.12 0.30 -25.65
C MET A 89 10.77 -0.67 -24.50
N ILE A 90 11.39 -1.85 -24.52
CA ILE A 90 11.48 -2.77 -23.37
C ILE A 90 12.95 -3.01 -23.05
N ARG A 91 13.31 -3.02 -21.77
CA ARG A 91 14.68 -3.30 -21.30
C ARG A 91 14.69 -4.47 -20.33
N THR A 92 15.75 -5.27 -20.36
CA THR A 92 15.96 -6.42 -19.49
C THR A 92 17.20 -6.26 -18.63
N TYR A 93 17.16 -6.88 -17.46
CA TYR A 93 18.22 -6.82 -16.46
C TYR A 93 18.45 -8.22 -15.89
N ASP A 94 19.71 -8.59 -15.67
CA ASP A 94 20.08 -9.90 -15.16
C ASP A 94 19.88 -10.04 -13.63
N ALA A 95 20.16 -11.24 -13.10
CA ALA A 95 20.06 -11.54 -11.67
C ALA A 95 21.03 -10.73 -10.81
N ALA A 96 22.16 -10.27 -11.37
CA ALA A 96 23.08 -9.39 -10.66
C ALA A 96 22.54 -7.95 -10.59
N GLY A 97 21.63 -7.58 -11.50
CA GLY A 97 21.06 -6.24 -11.63
C GLY A 97 21.71 -5.37 -12.70
N ALA A 98 22.53 -5.97 -13.57
CA ALA A 98 23.14 -5.27 -14.69
C ALA A 98 22.18 -5.22 -15.90
N PRO A 99 22.20 -4.12 -16.69
CA PRO A 99 21.48 -4.05 -17.95
C PRO A 99 21.94 -5.16 -18.91
N ARG A 100 20.99 -5.91 -19.48
CA ARG A 100 21.29 -7.08 -20.32
C ARG A 100 20.97 -6.84 -21.78
N GLN A 101 19.74 -6.46 -22.11
CA GLN A 101 19.30 -6.18 -23.47
C GLN A 101 18.26 -5.08 -23.51
N TYR A 102 18.14 -4.42 -24.67
CA TYR A 102 17.06 -3.49 -24.96
C TYR A 102 16.42 -3.82 -26.31
N PHE A 103 15.10 -3.75 -26.35
CA PHE A 103 14.27 -4.07 -27.51
C PHE A 103 13.49 -2.82 -27.90
N LYS A 104 13.79 -2.26 -29.07
CA LYS A 104 13.15 -1.05 -29.57
C LYS A 104 11.81 -1.40 -30.17
N LEU A 105 10.79 -0.67 -29.74
CA LEU A 105 9.43 -0.76 -30.27
C LEU A 105 9.14 0.36 -31.27
N TYR A 106 10.20 0.86 -31.93
CA TYR A 106 10.15 1.83 -33.01
C TYR A 106 11.15 1.48 -34.11
N SER A 107 10.87 1.93 -35.34
CA SER A 107 11.74 1.67 -36.49
C SER A 107 13.06 2.46 -36.40
N SER A 108 14.16 1.72 -36.41
CA SER A 108 15.52 2.25 -36.26
C SER A 108 16.53 1.37 -37.02
N ALA A 109 17.83 1.70 -36.97
CA ALA A 109 18.85 0.96 -37.71
C ALA A 109 19.06 -0.48 -37.20
N SER A 110 18.92 -0.68 -35.90
CA SER A 110 18.88 -1.99 -35.24
C SER A 110 17.72 -1.99 -34.26
N LEU A 111 16.90 -3.04 -34.27
CA LEU A 111 15.71 -3.15 -33.42
C LEU A 111 15.99 -3.69 -32.01
N ALA A 112 17.19 -4.19 -31.74
CA ALA A 112 17.62 -4.61 -30.41
C ALA A 112 19.12 -4.37 -30.22
N GLY A 113 19.58 -4.41 -28.98
CA GLY A 113 21.00 -4.39 -28.63
C GLY A 113 21.25 -4.95 -27.22
N ASP A 114 22.52 -5.19 -26.93
CA ASP A 114 22.98 -5.73 -25.65
C ASP A 114 23.49 -4.62 -24.72
N GLY A 115 23.43 -4.86 -23.42
CA GLY A 115 23.89 -3.94 -22.38
C GLY A 115 22.92 -2.79 -22.09
N ALA A 116 23.47 -1.69 -21.58
CA ALA A 116 22.71 -0.49 -21.28
C ALA A 116 22.32 0.24 -22.57
N PHE A 117 21.10 0.80 -22.60
CA PHE A 117 20.67 1.62 -23.72
C PHE A 117 21.33 3.00 -23.66
N ASP A 118 21.99 3.40 -24.75
CA ASP A 118 22.50 4.76 -24.94
C ASP A 118 21.52 5.59 -25.80
N PRO A 119 20.83 6.59 -25.23
CA PRO A 119 19.91 7.45 -25.97
C PRO A 119 20.55 8.25 -27.09
N SER A 120 21.86 8.53 -27.01
CA SER A 120 22.56 9.35 -27.99
C SER A 120 22.77 8.63 -29.33
N GLY A 121 22.95 7.30 -29.29
CA GLY A 121 23.16 6.46 -30.48
C GLY A 121 21.95 6.37 -31.42
N ASP A 122 20.74 6.66 -30.93
CA ASP A 122 19.49 6.70 -31.71
C ASP A 122 18.91 8.12 -31.82
N ALA A 123 19.71 9.15 -31.52
CA ALA A 123 19.24 10.53 -31.58
C ALA A 123 18.76 10.90 -33.00
N VAL A 124 17.59 11.53 -33.06
CA VAL A 124 17.03 12.05 -34.31
C VAL A 124 17.94 13.17 -34.83
N PRO A 125 18.45 13.09 -36.07
CA PRO A 125 19.26 14.17 -36.65
C PRO A 125 18.47 15.48 -36.72
N ALA A 126 19.11 16.61 -36.40
CA ALA A 126 18.46 17.93 -36.40
C ALA A 126 17.77 18.31 -37.73
N LYS A 127 18.25 17.76 -38.85
CA LYS A 127 17.72 17.97 -40.21
C LYS A 127 17.14 16.69 -40.82
N TRP A 128 16.57 15.78 -40.01
CA TRP A 128 15.99 14.51 -40.48
C TRP A 128 14.97 14.70 -41.63
N TYR A 129 14.22 15.80 -41.61
CA TYR A 129 13.21 16.14 -42.62
C TYR A 129 13.82 16.43 -44.00
N GLN A 130 15.12 16.69 -44.09
CA GLN A 130 15.85 16.80 -45.36
C GLN A 130 16.26 15.44 -45.92
N GLN A 131 15.94 14.33 -45.25
CA GLN A 131 16.29 12.96 -45.64
C GLN A 131 15.05 12.03 -45.74
N PRO A 132 14.02 12.37 -46.56
CA PRO A 132 12.79 11.58 -46.71
C PRO A 132 12.99 10.12 -47.14
N ALA A 133 14.11 9.80 -47.81
CA ALA A 133 14.44 8.41 -48.16
C ALA A 133 14.80 7.54 -46.94
N LEU A 134 15.23 8.18 -45.83
CA LEU A 134 15.69 7.50 -44.61
C LEU A 134 14.71 7.66 -43.45
N TRP A 135 14.02 8.79 -43.37
CA TRP A 135 13.17 9.17 -42.24
C TRP A 135 11.75 9.51 -42.67
N THR A 136 10.81 9.26 -41.77
CA THR A 136 9.44 9.73 -41.89
C THR A 136 8.92 10.20 -40.55
N ASP A 137 8.06 11.22 -40.58
CA ASP A 137 7.28 11.64 -39.43
C ASP A 137 6.00 10.79 -39.31
N LEU A 138 5.89 10.04 -38.21
CA LEU A 138 4.66 9.29 -37.92
C LEU A 138 3.50 10.21 -37.56
N ASN A 139 3.78 11.38 -36.98
CA ASN A 139 2.78 12.35 -36.56
C ASN A 139 2.49 13.43 -37.61
N GLN A 140 2.91 13.25 -38.87
CA GLN A 140 2.69 14.23 -39.93
C GLN A 140 1.18 14.52 -40.11
N PRO A 141 0.71 15.78 -40.00
CA PRO A 141 -0.71 16.07 -40.11
C PRO A 141 -1.21 16.08 -41.56
N VAL A 142 -2.53 15.94 -41.73
CA VAL A 142 -3.24 16.22 -42.99
C VAL A 142 -4.14 17.44 -42.80
N GLN A 143 -4.17 18.34 -43.78
CA GLN A 143 -5.02 19.53 -43.75
C GLN A 143 -6.45 19.18 -44.19
N ILE A 144 -7.44 19.51 -43.37
CA ILE A 144 -8.87 19.40 -43.70
C ILE A 144 -9.57 20.68 -43.29
N ASN A 145 -10.25 21.35 -44.24
CA ASN A 145 -11.02 22.57 -43.97
C ASN A 145 -10.21 23.64 -43.20
N GLY A 146 -8.92 23.78 -43.50
CA GLY A 146 -8.03 24.74 -42.85
C GLY A 146 -7.50 24.32 -41.46
N ALA A 147 -7.81 23.11 -40.98
CA ALA A 147 -7.31 22.58 -39.72
C ALA A 147 -6.41 21.34 -39.94
N SER A 148 -5.30 21.28 -39.19
CA SER A 148 -4.40 20.14 -39.19
C SER A 148 -4.99 18.97 -38.38
N ARG A 149 -5.11 17.79 -38.98
CA ARG A 149 -5.47 16.55 -38.27
C ARG A 149 -4.23 15.69 -38.06
N TYR A 150 -3.94 15.37 -36.80
CA TYR A 150 -2.78 14.58 -36.39
C TYR A 150 -3.18 13.13 -36.09
N PRO A 151 -2.33 12.14 -36.41
CA PRO A 151 -2.61 10.74 -36.11
C PRO A 151 -2.26 10.32 -34.68
N ILE A 152 -1.30 10.97 -34.01
CA ILE A 152 -0.80 10.57 -32.67
C ILE A 152 -1.04 11.68 -31.64
N LEU A 153 -0.33 12.80 -31.77
CA LEU A 153 -0.35 13.93 -30.85
C LEU A 153 -0.79 15.18 -31.61
N ASP A 154 -1.82 15.83 -31.10
CA ASP A 154 -2.33 17.06 -31.70
C ASP A 154 -1.33 18.22 -31.53
N GLY A 155 -0.91 18.83 -32.64
CA GLY A 155 -0.02 19.99 -32.63
C GLY A 155 -0.74 21.33 -32.64
N ASN A 156 -2.08 21.35 -32.69
CA ASN A 156 -2.84 22.59 -32.79
C ASN A 156 -2.85 23.36 -31.46
N SER A 157 -2.74 24.69 -31.55
CA SER A 157 -2.88 25.62 -30.41
C SER A 157 -1.89 25.38 -29.27
N LEU A 158 -0.70 24.84 -29.57
CA LEU A 158 0.41 24.78 -28.62
C LEU A 158 1.02 26.18 -28.45
N THR A 159 1.27 26.57 -27.20
CA THR A 159 1.84 27.87 -26.82
C THR A 159 3.07 27.66 -25.95
N LEU A 160 4.06 28.54 -26.08
CA LEU A 160 5.29 28.46 -25.29
C LEU A 160 5.04 28.98 -23.86
N LYS A 161 5.29 28.13 -22.86
CA LYS A 161 5.10 28.44 -21.43
C LYS A 161 6.25 27.87 -20.61
N ALA A 162 6.49 28.41 -19.41
CA ALA A 162 7.37 27.78 -18.43
C ALA A 162 6.61 26.63 -17.77
N THR A 163 6.96 25.39 -18.11
CA THR A 163 6.12 24.20 -17.81
C THR A 163 6.91 22.95 -17.41
N GLY A 164 8.24 22.97 -17.57
CA GLY A 164 9.10 21.90 -17.13
C GLY A 164 9.11 21.75 -15.60
N VAL A 165 9.37 20.53 -15.14
CA VAL A 165 9.56 20.18 -13.71
C VAL A 165 10.71 21.00 -13.08
N ASP A 166 11.65 21.42 -13.92
CA ASP A 166 12.81 22.27 -13.63
C ASP A 166 12.61 23.74 -14.03
N GLY A 167 11.39 24.13 -14.41
CA GLY A 167 11.07 25.46 -14.94
C GLY A 167 11.40 25.67 -16.42
N THR A 168 11.81 24.61 -17.16
CA THR A 168 12.10 24.68 -18.59
C THR A 168 10.90 25.20 -19.39
N LYS A 169 11.18 26.04 -20.40
CA LYS A 169 10.15 26.51 -21.34
C LYS A 169 9.87 25.46 -22.41
N GLY A 170 8.59 25.09 -22.55
CA GLY A 170 8.12 24.15 -23.55
C GLY A 170 6.77 24.56 -24.16
N LEU A 171 6.48 24.03 -25.33
CA LEU A 171 5.16 24.15 -25.97
C LEU A 171 4.16 23.28 -25.20
N THR A 172 3.03 23.86 -24.77
CA THR A 172 1.93 23.15 -24.11
C THR A 172 0.58 23.71 -24.55
N TYR A 173 -0.52 23.07 -24.15
CA TYR A 173 -1.86 23.63 -24.35
C TYR A 173 -2.17 24.67 -23.27
N ASP A 174 -2.68 25.83 -23.65
CA ASP A 174 -3.16 26.87 -22.71
C ASP A 174 -4.61 26.56 -22.28
N ASP A 175 -4.91 26.73 -21.00
CA ASP A 175 -6.27 26.59 -20.46
C ASP A 175 -7.13 27.85 -20.58
N GLY A 176 -6.57 28.94 -21.12
CA GLY A 176 -7.19 30.25 -21.26
C GLY A 176 -6.91 31.19 -20.08
N SER A 177 -6.35 30.69 -18.98
CA SER A 177 -5.91 31.47 -17.82
C SER A 177 -4.40 31.77 -17.83
N GLY A 178 -3.70 31.33 -18.88
CA GLY A 178 -2.26 31.45 -19.00
C GLY A 178 -1.50 30.27 -18.39
N GLN A 179 -2.19 29.29 -17.83
CA GLN A 179 -1.64 28.05 -17.25
C GLN A 179 -1.72 26.89 -18.26
N ALA A 180 -1.03 25.78 -17.94
CA ALA A 180 -1.08 24.58 -18.77
C ALA A 180 -2.42 23.84 -18.60
N ALA A 181 -3.09 23.52 -19.71
CA ALA A 181 -4.35 22.77 -19.74
C ALA A 181 -4.18 21.26 -19.46
N VAL A 182 -2.95 20.75 -19.52
CA VAL A 182 -2.61 19.37 -19.18
C VAL A 182 -1.39 19.41 -18.26
N SER A 183 -1.56 18.92 -17.04
CA SER A 183 -0.49 18.89 -16.06
C SER A 183 0.63 17.97 -16.55
N GLY A 184 1.87 18.47 -16.52
CA GLY A 184 3.01 17.63 -16.83
C GLY A 184 3.30 17.37 -18.31
N PHE A 185 2.53 17.97 -19.21
CA PHE A 185 2.78 17.87 -20.64
C PHE A 185 3.51 19.11 -21.15
N TYR A 186 4.63 18.88 -21.84
CA TYR A 186 5.28 19.89 -22.65
C TYR A 186 6.13 19.25 -23.75
N VAL A 187 6.37 20.04 -24.80
CA VAL A 187 7.27 19.71 -25.91
C VAL A 187 8.43 20.71 -25.86
N SER A 188 9.66 20.20 -25.72
CA SER A 188 10.85 21.02 -25.55
C SER A 188 11.09 21.94 -26.75
N ALA A 189 11.62 23.14 -26.50
CA ALA A 189 12.05 24.05 -27.57
C ALA A 189 13.16 23.47 -28.46
N ALA A 190 13.88 22.45 -27.99
CA ALA A 190 14.92 21.73 -28.74
C ALA A 190 14.37 20.67 -29.72
N THR A 191 13.05 20.64 -29.95
CA THR A 191 12.41 19.69 -30.88
C THR A 191 12.97 19.85 -32.31
N PRO A 192 13.34 18.76 -33.00
CA PRO A 192 13.93 18.82 -34.33
C PRO A 192 12.86 19.06 -35.41
N THR A 193 12.34 20.28 -35.49
CA THR A 193 11.28 20.67 -36.45
C THR A 193 11.85 21.22 -37.76
N ALA A 194 11.05 21.17 -38.83
CA ALA A 194 11.35 21.83 -40.09
C ALA A 194 11.14 23.36 -39.96
N THR A 195 11.89 24.17 -40.68
CA THR A 195 11.72 25.64 -40.67
C THR A 195 10.65 26.10 -41.67
N GLY A 196 9.70 26.94 -41.26
CA GLY A 196 8.75 27.63 -42.16
C GLY A 196 7.25 27.44 -41.83
N SER A 197 6.38 28.10 -42.61
CA SER A 197 4.92 27.97 -42.52
C SER A 197 4.46 26.57 -42.95
N GLY A 198 3.89 25.79 -42.03
CA GLY A 198 3.53 24.38 -42.25
C GLY A 198 4.40 23.37 -41.50
N SER A 199 5.35 23.83 -40.69
CA SER A 199 6.10 22.95 -39.78
C SER A 199 5.16 22.23 -38.79
N ASN A 200 5.33 20.91 -38.68
CA ASN A 200 4.75 20.15 -37.58
C ASN A 200 5.44 20.58 -36.27
N PRO A 201 4.73 21.14 -35.27
CA PRO A 201 5.33 21.52 -33.99
C PRO A 201 5.67 20.32 -33.09
N VAL A 202 5.14 19.13 -33.41
CA VAL A 202 5.30 17.88 -32.66
C VAL A 202 5.64 16.71 -33.60
N PRO A 203 6.76 16.79 -34.35
CA PRO A 203 7.19 15.70 -35.22
C PRO A 203 7.56 14.48 -34.38
N MET A 204 7.28 13.29 -34.90
CA MET A 204 7.68 12.00 -34.33
C MET A 204 8.44 11.19 -35.41
N PRO A 205 9.68 11.58 -35.72
CA PRO A 205 10.46 11.00 -36.80
C PRO A 205 11.06 9.64 -36.44
N VAL A 206 10.87 8.66 -37.32
CA VAL A 206 11.47 7.33 -37.22
C VAL A 206 12.11 6.95 -38.56
N ARG A 207 12.99 5.94 -38.54
CA ARG A 207 13.63 5.47 -39.77
C ARG A 207 12.68 4.59 -40.58
N TRP A 208 12.77 4.67 -41.90
CA TRP A 208 12.17 3.67 -42.78
C TRP A 208 12.91 2.34 -42.68
N LEU A 209 12.17 1.23 -42.68
CA LEU A 209 12.67 -0.11 -42.97
C LEU A 209 12.11 -0.54 -44.33
N TYR A 210 12.98 -0.89 -45.27
CA TYR A 210 12.57 -1.29 -46.61
C TYR A 210 12.29 -2.80 -46.66
N VAL A 211 11.30 -3.18 -47.47
CA VAL A 211 10.89 -4.57 -47.69
C VAL A 211 11.27 -4.96 -49.12
N LEU A 212 12.05 -6.02 -49.26
CA LEU A 212 12.41 -6.62 -50.55
C LEU A 212 11.32 -7.59 -51.03
N ALA A 213 11.35 -7.94 -52.31
CA ALA A 213 10.33 -8.81 -52.93
C ALA A 213 10.22 -10.19 -52.27
N ASP A 214 11.30 -10.70 -51.69
CA ASP A 214 11.34 -11.94 -50.90
C ASP A 214 10.83 -11.79 -49.44
N GLY A 215 10.44 -10.57 -49.03
CA GLY A 215 9.96 -10.26 -47.67
C GLY A 215 11.06 -9.83 -46.69
N THR A 216 12.33 -9.78 -47.10
CA THR A 216 13.43 -9.36 -46.24
C THR A 216 13.29 -7.89 -45.83
N LEU A 217 13.41 -7.62 -44.52
CA LEU A 217 13.42 -6.28 -43.96
C LEU A 217 14.85 -5.75 -43.84
N VAL A 218 15.09 -4.55 -44.36
CA VAL A 218 16.42 -3.96 -44.42
C VAL A 218 16.40 -2.50 -43.96
N SER A 219 17.37 -2.13 -43.12
CA SER A 219 17.60 -0.72 -42.80
C SER A 219 18.41 -0.05 -43.92
N PRO A 220 17.94 1.10 -44.45
CA PRO A 220 18.63 1.82 -45.52
C PRO A 220 19.92 2.47 -45.04
N LYS A 221 20.90 2.58 -45.95
CA LYS A 221 22.16 3.31 -45.75
C LYS A 221 22.20 4.57 -46.64
N GLY A 222 22.91 5.60 -46.19
CA GLY A 222 23.11 6.85 -46.95
C GLY A 222 23.04 8.09 -46.05
N THR A 223 23.56 9.21 -46.55
CA THR A 223 23.57 10.53 -45.87
C THR A 223 22.97 11.65 -46.74
N SER A 224 22.56 11.37 -47.99
CA SER A 224 22.05 12.38 -48.91
C SER A 224 20.53 12.58 -48.82
N SER A 225 20.04 13.71 -49.34
CA SER A 225 18.68 14.19 -49.10
C SER A 225 17.56 13.41 -49.79
N SER A 226 17.85 12.61 -50.83
CA SER A 226 16.82 11.91 -51.62
C SER A 226 17.18 10.49 -52.03
N LEU A 227 18.34 9.97 -51.62
CA LEU A 227 18.81 8.64 -51.99
C LEU A 227 18.97 7.76 -50.75
N ALA A 228 18.51 6.52 -50.85
CA ALA A 228 18.78 5.47 -49.87
C ALA A 228 19.32 4.24 -50.57
N THR A 229 20.53 3.82 -50.22
CA THR A 229 21.07 2.52 -50.63
C THR A 229 20.39 1.44 -49.80
N ILE A 230 19.84 0.42 -50.46
CA ILE A 230 19.12 -0.68 -49.83
C ILE A 230 19.98 -1.94 -49.90
N PRO A 231 20.65 -2.33 -48.80
CA PRO A 231 21.42 -3.57 -48.77
C PRO A 231 20.62 -4.79 -49.22
N GLY A 232 21.19 -5.63 -50.08
CA GLY A 232 20.54 -6.86 -50.57
C GLY A 232 19.51 -6.67 -51.69
N ALA A 233 19.14 -5.43 -52.04
CA ALA A 233 18.26 -5.18 -53.18
C ALA A 233 18.98 -5.47 -54.50
N THR A 234 18.30 -6.16 -55.43
CA THR A 234 18.80 -6.47 -56.78
C THR A 234 17.69 -6.37 -57.80
N ALA A 235 17.99 -6.51 -59.10
CA ALA A 235 16.94 -6.53 -60.13
C ALA A 235 15.99 -7.73 -59.97
N ALA A 236 16.48 -8.86 -59.44
CA ALA A 236 15.70 -10.07 -59.18
C ALA A 236 14.95 -10.01 -57.83
N ASN A 237 15.46 -9.25 -56.87
CA ASN A 237 14.85 -9.02 -55.56
C ASN A 237 14.72 -7.50 -55.30
N PRO A 238 13.85 -6.80 -56.03
CA PRO A 238 13.72 -5.35 -55.90
C PRO A 238 13.02 -4.97 -54.60
N VAL A 239 13.15 -3.71 -54.23
CA VAL A 239 12.34 -3.10 -53.16
C VAL A 239 10.87 -3.00 -53.60
N VAL A 240 9.97 -3.43 -52.71
CA VAL A 240 8.52 -3.51 -52.96
C VAL A 240 7.69 -2.73 -51.94
N GLY A 241 8.28 -2.40 -50.78
CA GLY A 241 7.59 -1.64 -49.74
C GLY A 241 8.55 -0.97 -48.77
N ARG A 242 8.01 -0.12 -47.91
CA ARG A 242 8.70 0.34 -46.70
C ARG A 242 7.73 0.52 -45.54
N ILE A 243 8.22 0.28 -44.35
CA ILE A 243 7.45 0.33 -43.11
C ILE A 243 8.15 1.23 -42.08
N ALA A 244 7.33 1.92 -41.30
CA ALA A 244 7.74 2.72 -40.16
C ALA A 244 6.71 2.55 -39.04
N PHE A 245 7.18 2.40 -37.81
CA PHE A 245 6.32 2.22 -36.65
C PHE A 245 6.92 2.83 -35.39
N TRP A 246 6.04 3.12 -34.44
CA TRP A 246 6.36 3.43 -33.05
C TRP A 246 5.25 2.90 -32.16
N THR A 247 5.61 2.43 -30.97
CA THR A 247 4.69 1.76 -30.06
C THR A 247 4.61 2.53 -28.76
N ASP A 248 3.40 2.97 -28.41
CA ASP A 248 3.10 3.60 -27.13
C ASP A 248 2.79 2.55 -26.06
N ASP A 249 3.09 2.89 -24.81
CA ASP A 249 2.73 2.08 -23.64
C ASP A 249 1.44 2.64 -23.02
N GLU A 250 0.36 1.87 -23.06
CA GLU A 250 -0.96 2.33 -22.57
C GLU A 250 -1.00 2.49 -21.05
N THR A 251 -0.10 1.86 -20.30
CA THR A 251 0.00 2.06 -18.84
C THR A 251 0.67 3.39 -18.47
N CYS A 252 1.30 4.10 -19.42
CA CYS A 252 1.79 5.47 -19.22
C CYS A 252 0.69 6.54 -19.38
N LYS A 253 -0.57 6.13 -19.57
CA LYS A 253 -1.74 7.01 -19.75
C LYS A 253 -2.74 6.82 -18.61
N VAL A 254 -3.58 7.82 -18.36
CA VAL A 254 -4.65 7.72 -17.36
C VAL A 254 -5.82 6.91 -17.93
N ASN A 255 -6.25 5.87 -17.20
CA ASN A 255 -7.32 4.99 -17.66
C ASN A 255 -8.71 5.48 -17.24
N VAL A 256 -9.51 5.94 -18.20
CA VAL A 256 -10.84 6.56 -17.95
C VAL A 256 -11.89 5.60 -17.36
N ASN A 257 -11.65 4.28 -17.42
CA ASN A 257 -12.55 3.27 -16.87
C ASN A 257 -12.29 2.95 -15.39
N THR A 258 -11.16 3.40 -14.86
CA THR A 258 -10.71 3.09 -13.50
C THR A 258 -10.39 4.36 -12.70
N ALA A 259 -9.84 5.38 -13.34
CA ALA A 259 -9.54 6.69 -12.76
C ALA A 259 -10.80 7.54 -12.52
N SER A 260 -10.70 8.48 -11.58
CA SER A 260 -11.78 9.40 -11.23
C SER A 260 -11.16 10.71 -10.72
N GLU A 261 -11.61 11.22 -9.58
CA GLU A 261 -10.94 12.28 -8.84
C GLU A 261 -10.82 11.89 -7.37
N GLY A 262 -9.60 11.62 -6.92
CA GLY A 262 -9.34 11.21 -5.55
C GLY A 262 -9.25 12.35 -4.56
N SER A 263 -9.61 12.06 -3.31
CA SER A 263 -9.27 12.90 -2.15
C SER A 263 -8.61 12.06 -1.07
N SER A 264 -7.70 12.67 -0.31
CA SER A 264 -6.89 11.94 0.66
C SER A 264 -7.75 11.30 1.76
N TRP A 265 -7.42 10.07 2.12
CA TRP A 265 -7.92 9.38 3.30
C TRP A 265 -6.76 8.75 4.07
N ASP A 266 -6.80 8.87 5.38
CA ASP A 266 -5.94 8.14 6.29
C ASP A 266 -6.63 7.99 7.64
N SER A 267 -6.23 6.97 8.41
CA SER A 267 -6.69 6.84 9.79
C SER A 267 -6.12 7.98 10.63
N PRO A 268 -6.89 8.57 11.55
CA PRO A 268 -6.38 9.62 12.44
C PRO A 268 -5.17 9.13 13.24
N ARG A 269 -4.13 9.96 13.35
CA ARG A 269 -2.88 9.72 14.10
C ARG A 269 -2.57 10.81 15.11
N VAL A 270 -3.21 11.98 14.99
CA VAL A 270 -2.98 13.13 15.86
C VAL A 270 -4.28 13.74 16.36
N ALA A 271 -4.21 14.48 17.47
CA ALA A 271 -5.33 15.19 18.06
C ALA A 271 -5.45 16.63 17.50
N THR A 272 -5.62 16.76 16.18
CA THR A 272 -5.87 18.05 15.50
C THR A 272 -7.29 18.11 14.93
N LYS A 273 -7.74 19.31 14.56
CA LYS A 273 -9.03 19.49 13.87
C LYS A 273 -9.07 18.75 12.52
N GLU A 274 -7.95 18.70 11.80
CA GLU A 274 -7.85 17.98 10.52
C GLU A 274 -8.06 16.47 10.69
N ASP A 275 -7.37 15.83 11.63
CA ASP A 275 -7.51 14.39 11.89
C ASP A 275 -8.85 14.04 12.54
N PHE A 276 -9.43 14.94 13.32
CA PHE A 276 -10.79 14.79 13.81
C PHE A 276 -11.83 14.84 12.68
N ASN A 277 -11.62 15.68 11.66
CA ASN A 277 -12.47 15.68 10.48
C ASN A 277 -12.29 14.39 9.66
N LEU A 278 -11.08 13.83 9.56
CA LEU A 278 -10.90 12.50 8.98
C LEU A 278 -11.73 11.46 9.76
N ALA A 279 -11.66 11.46 11.09
CA ALA A 279 -12.46 10.53 11.91
C ALA A 279 -13.98 10.61 11.61
N LEU A 280 -14.51 11.83 11.47
CA LEU A 280 -15.93 12.07 11.19
C LEU A 280 -16.32 11.73 9.75
N TYR A 281 -15.44 12.01 8.80
CA TYR A 281 -15.70 11.95 7.36
C TYR A 281 -14.96 10.78 6.73
N GLN A 282 -15.11 9.59 7.33
CA GLN A 282 -14.61 8.33 6.80
C GLN A 282 -15.19 8.06 5.39
N PRO A 283 -14.42 7.42 4.48
CA PRO A 283 -14.94 7.00 3.19
C PRO A 283 -16.10 6.03 3.35
N ALA A 284 -17.23 6.31 2.71
CA ALA A 284 -18.35 5.39 2.69
C ALA A 284 -18.03 4.15 1.82
N ARG A 285 -18.80 3.08 2.01
CA ARG A 285 -18.81 1.92 1.12
C ARG A 285 -19.24 2.40 -0.27
N ASN A 286 -18.52 1.93 -1.28
CA ASN A 286 -18.61 2.35 -2.68
C ASN A 286 -18.10 3.77 -3.01
N GLU A 287 -17.41 4.44 -2.08
CA GLU A 287 -16.69 5.71 -2.31
C GLU A 287 -15.23 5.46 -2.73
N PHE A 288 -15.06 4.68 -3.81
CA PHE A 288 -13.77 4.12 -4.24
C PHE A 288 -12.67 5.16 -4.48
N GLN A 289 -13.03 6.37 -4.88
CA GLN A 289 -12.11 7.48 -5.12
C GLN A 289 -11.43 7.99 -3.85
N ARG A 290 -11.92 7.60 -2.67
CA ARG A 290 -11.28 7.89 -1.39
C ARG A 290 -10.57 6.69 -0.76
N TYR A 291 -10.60 5.53 -1.42
CA TYR A 291 -9.91 4.35 -0.90
C TYR A 291 -8.42 4.47 -1.19
N PRO A 292 -7.55 4.40 -0.17
CA PRO A 292 -6.12 4.48 -0.37
C PRO A 292 -5.66 3.35 -1.30
N GLY A 293 -4.85 3.67 -2.31
CA GLY A 293 -4.36 2.68 -3.28
C GLY A 293 -5.38 2.17 -4.30
N HIS A 294 -6.60 2.69 -4.33
CA HIS A 294 -7.58 2.31 -5.34
C HIS A 294 -7.39 3.15 -6.64
N PRO A 295 -7.43 2.55 -7.85
CA PRO A 295 -7.25 3.26 -9.13
C PRO A 295 -8.18 4.46 -9.35
N ALA A 296 -9.36 4.48 -8.73
CA ALA A 296 -10.27 5.63 -8.72
C ALA A 296 -9.68 6.88 -8.04
N GLY A 297 -8.62 6.74 -7.24
CA GLY A 297 -7.86 7.85 -6.68
C GLY A 297 -6.94 8.57 -7.69
N VAL A 298 -6.70 7.98 -8.87
CA VAL A 298 -5.93 8.61 -9.94
C VAL A 298 -6.76 9.73 -10.56
N ALA A 299 -6.24 10.96 -10.51
CA ALA A 299 -6.99 12.18 -10.84
C ALA A 299 -7.05 12.50 -12.35
N LEU A 300 -8.25 12.41 -12.94
CA LEU A 300 -8.51 12.78 -14.34
C LEU A 300 -8.37 14.29 -14.61
N SER A 301 -8.50 15.12 -13.57
CA SER A 301 -8.24 16.57 -13.69
C SER A 301 -6.78 16.91 -14.01
N SER A 302 -5.85 15.97 -13.95
CA SER A 302 -4.49 16.14 -14.50
C SER A 302 -4.49 16.34 -16.02
N VAL A 303 -5.47 15.75 -16.72
CA VAL A 303 -5.66 15.89 -18.17
C VAL A 303 -6.70 16.96 -18.50
N PHE A 304 -7.72 17.09 -17.64
CA PHE A 304 -8.83 18.03 -17.82
C PHE A 304 -8.81 19.08 -16.70
N THR A 305 -7.82 19.99 -16.70
CA THR A 305 -7.52 20.87 -15.55
C THR A 305 -8.64 21.86 -15.21
N GLY A 306 -9.44 22.27 -16.19
CA GLY A 306 -10.55 23.22 -15.99
C GLY A 306 -11.78 22.59 -15.33
N LEU A 307 -11.76 21.29 -15.03
CA LEU A 307 -12.74 20.68 -14.13
C LEU A 307 -12.58 21.18 -12.70
N SER A 308 -11.34 21.47 -12.28
CA SER A 308 -11.02 21.83 -10.89
C SER A 308 -11.47 23.24 -10.48
N SER A 309 -11.79 24.10 -11.44
CA SER A 309 -12.32 25.45 -11.20
C SER A 309 -13.82 25.47 -10.86
N ASP A 310 -14.52 24.34 -10.94
CA ASP A 310 -15.93 24.25 -10.54
C ASP A 310 -16.05 24.24 -9.00
N PRO A 311 -16.82 25.16 -8.37
CA PRO A 311 -17.03 25.18 -6.93
C PRO A 311 -17.65 23.90 -6.35
N LYS A 312 -18.29 23.07 -7.18
CA LYS A 312 -18.88 21.78 -6.80
C LYS A 312 -17.99 20.58 -7.18
N PHE A 313 -16.81 20.83 -7.74
CA PHE A 313 -15.82 19.79 -7.99
C PHE A 313 -15.36 19.16 -6.66
N PRO A 314 -15.21 17.83 -6.58
CA PRO A 314 -15.37 16.84 -7.65
C PRO A 314 -16.77 16.20 -7.80
N GLU A 315 -17.74 16.56 -6.96
CA GLU A 315 -19.05 15.87 -6.91
C GLU A 315 -19.80 15.90 -8.25
N ASP A 316 -19.79 17.04 -8.94
CA ASP A 316 -20.46 17.18 -10.24
C ASP A 316 -19.70 16.47 -11.39
N PHE A 317 -18.46 16.03 -11.16
CA PHE A 317 -17.65 15.29 -12.14
C PHE A 317 -17.87 13.77 -12.08
N TYR A 318 -18.10 13.20 -10.89
CA TYR A 318 -18.26 11.75 -10.73
C TYR A 318 -19.31 11.09 -11.66
N PRO A 319 -20.45 11.72 -12.02
CA PRO A 319 -21.39 11.16 -12.98
C PRO A 319 -20.82 10.84 -14.37
N VAL A 320 -19.70 11.46 -14.75
CA VAL A 320 -18.98 11.23 -16.02
C VAL A 320 -18.03 10.04 -15.93
N THR A 321 -17.73 9.55 -14.73
CA THR A 321 -16.90 8.34 -14.57
C THR A 321 -17.79 7.09 -14.56
N PRO A 322 -17.40 5.96 -15.20
CA PRO A 322 -18.30 4.83 -15.39
C PRO A 322 -18.81 4.19 -14.10
N ARG A 323 -17.98 4.15 -13.05
CA ARG A 323 -18.25 3.34 -11.85
C ARG A 323 -18.20 4.08 -10.51
N VAL A 324 -17.87 5.37 -10.48
CA VAL A 324 -17.82 6.17 -9.24
C VAL A 324 -19.09 6.99 -9.07
N ALA A 325 -19.72 6.91 -7.90
CA ALA A 325 -20.92 7.67 -7.57
C ALA A 325 -20.58 8.94 -6.77
N ALA A 326 -21.39 9.99 -6.95
CA ALA A 326 -21.36 11.19 -6.10
C ALA A 326 -22.08 10.94 -4.77
N GLY A 327 -21.70 11.68 -3.72
CA GLY A 327 -22.23 11.57 -2.36
C GLY A 327 -21.25 10.94 -1.37
N GLY A 328 -21.77 10.14 -0.42
CA GLY A 328 -20.96 9.52 0.62
C GLY A 328 -20.43 10.57 1.58
N SER A 329 -19.11 10.65 1.73
CA SER A 329 -18.46 11.68 2.54
C SER A 329 -18.31 13.03 1.84
N LYS A 330 -18.70 13.12 0.56
CA LYS A 330 -18.51 14.28 -0.32
C LYS A 330 -17.06 14.80 -0.33
N GLY A 331 -16.11 13.90 -0.63
CA GLY A 331 -14.68 14.25 -0.62
C GLY A 331 -14.11 14.52 0.77
N GLY A 332 -14.68 13.93 1.82
CA GLY A 332 -14.23 14.12 3.20
C GLY A 332 -14.72 15.41 3.86
N THR A 333 -15.93 15.87 3.54
CA THR A 333 -16.54 17.10 4.10
C THR A 333 -17.80 16.85 4.92
N VAL A 334 -18.43 15.69 4.76
CA VAL A 334 -19.63 15.29 5.52
C VAL A 334 -19.51 13.86 6.05
N ALA A 335 -20.21 13.58 7.15
CA ALA A 335 -20.26 12.23 7.71
C ALA A 335 -21.24 11.38 6.88
N PRO A 336 -20.82 10.23 6.32
CA PRO A 336 -21.73 9.37 5.60
C PRO A 336 -22.81 8.78 6.50
N SER A 337 -24.05 8.76 6.04
CA SER A 337 -25.16 8.09 6.74
C SER A 337 -25.41 6.66 6.24
N ALA A 338 -24.94 6.31 5.05
CA ALA A 338 -25.16 5.01 4.40
C ALA A 338 -24.10 4.71 3.33
N SER A 339 -24.10 3.47 2.83
CA SER A 339 -23.34 3.07 1.64
C SER A 339 -23.83 3.82 0.40
N LEU A 340 -22.93 4.15 -0.52
CA LEU A 340 -23.29 4.67 -1.84
C LEU A 340 -23.86 3.56 -2.74
N SER A 341 -24.73 3.90 -3.68
CA SER A 341 -25.16 2.96 -4.71
C SER A 341 -24.07 2.77 -5.77
N THR A 342 -23.79 1.53 -6.16
CA THR A 342 -22.82 1.24 -7.23
C THR A 342 -23.39 1.64 -8.59
N ARG A 343 -22.62 2.36 -9.41
CA ARG A 343 -23.03 2.68 -10.78
C ARG A 343 -22.91 1.48 -11.71
N THR A 344 -23.97 1.21 -12.46
CA THR A 344 -24.04 0.10 -13.43
C THR A 344 -23.69 0.50 -14.87
N SER A 345 -23.28 1.75 -15.11
CA SER A 345 -22.92 2.23 -16.45
C SER A 345 -21.86 1.37 -17.13
N ARG A 346 -21.97 1.20 -18.46
CA ARG A 346 -20.97 0.44 -19.23
C ARG A 346 -19.60 1.11 -19.14
N LEU A 347 -18.54 0.30 -19.20
CA LEU A 347 -17.20 0.81 -19.42
C LEU A 347 -17.09 1.43 -20.81
N TYR A 348 -16.25 2.44 -20.93
CA TYR A 348 -15.91 3.09 -22.18
C TYR A 348 -15.07 2.16 -23.05
N ALA A 349 -15.46 2.02 -24.32
CA ALA A 349 -14.72 1.22 -25.29
C ALA A 349 -13.52 2.00 -25.83
N THR A 350 -13.68 3.32 -25.92
CA THR A 350 -12.63 4.26 -26.35
C THR A 350 -12.69 5.52 -25.49
N PRO A 351 -11.59 6.29 -25.38
CA PRO A 351 -11.58 7.53 -24.59
C PRO A 351 -12.67 8.54 -24.99
N GLU A 352 -13.11 8.52 -26.24
CA GLU A 352 -14.12 9.44 -26.77
C GLU A 352 -15.54 9.16 -26.25
N ASP A 353 -15.80 7.94 -25.79
CA ASP A 353 -17.07 7.62 -25.14
C ASP A 353 -17.31 8.47 -23.88
N LEU A 354 -16.26 9.07 -23.29
CA LEU A 354 -16.34 10.03 -22.18
C LEU A 354 -17.21 11.26 -22.52
N MET A 355 -17.43 11.57 -23.80
CA MET A 355 -18.34 12.66 -24.21
C MET A 355 -19.82 12.30 -24.13
N PHE A 356 -20.14 11.01 -24.04
CA PHE A 356 -21.51 10.52 -24.19
C PHE A 356 -22.03 9.90 -22.90
N GLN A 357 -23.29 10.19 -22.61
CA GLN A 357 -24.07 9.48 -21.62
C GLN A 357 -24.48 8.10 -22.15
N PRO A 358 -24.77 7.13 -21.26
CA PRO A 358 -25.41 5.88 -21.64
C PRO A 358 -26.83 6.07 -22.20
N SER A 359 -27.50 7.16 -21.85
CA SER A 359 -28.87 7.47 -22.26
C SER A 359 -28.96 7.97 -23.70
N LEU A 360 -30.08 7.63 -24.36
CA LEU A 360 -30.46 8.20 -25.64
C LEU A 360 -31.44 9.35 -25.41
N SER A 361 -31.26 10.46 -26.14
CA SER A 361 -32.23 11.55 -26.25
C SER A 361 -32.56 11.72 -27.74
N GLY A 362 -33.82 11.54 -28.11
CA GLY A 362 -34.28 11.62 -29.51
C GLY A 362 -33.58 10.63 -30.46
N GLY A 363 -33.21 9.44 -29.98
CA GLY A 363 -32.50 8.43 -30.78
C GLY A 363 -30.98 8.65 -30.94
N THR A 364 -30.44 9.75 -30.41
CA THR A 364 -28.99 10.04 -30.37
C THR A 364 -28.48 9.88 -28.93
N ARG A 365 -27.22 9.49 -28.74
CA ARG A 365 -26.63 9.48 -27.39
C ARG A 365 -26.59 10.89 -26.81
N ALA A 366 -27.15 11.07 -25.62
CA ALA A 366 -27.04 12.33 -24.90
C ALA A 366 -25.57 12.62 -24.59
N THR A 367 -25.16 13.89 -24.55
CA THR A 367 -23.78 14.27 -24.27
C THR A 367 -23.57 14.60 -22.80
N ASN A 368 -22.37 14.32 -22.27
CA ASN A 368 -21.98 14.74 -20.92
C ASN A 368 -21.83 16.26 -20.81
N ALA A 369 -21.70 16.98 -21.94
CA ALA A 369 -21.75 18.44 -21.98
C ALA A 369 -23.06 19.02 -21.41
N ALA A 370 -24.18 18.28 -21.49
CA ALA A 370 -25.44 18.67 -20.88
C ALA A 370 -25.43 18.56 -19.34
N LEU A 371 -24.70 17.58 -18.78
CA LEU A 371 -24.51 17.42 -17.33
C LEU A 371 -23.57 18.49 -16.74
N LEU A 372 -22.79 19.14 -17.60
CA LEU A 372 -21.78 20.13 -17.25
C LEU A 372 -22.09 21.53 -17.83
N GLN A 373 -23.36 21.84 -18.16
CA GLN A 373 -23.74 23.13 -18.74
C GLN A 373 -23.31 24.31 -17.86
N GLY A 374 -22.67 25.32 -18.49
CA GLY A 374 -22.06 26.47 -17.84
C GLY A 374 -20.59 26.27 -17.40
N LYS A 375 -20.04 25.06 -17.54
CA LYS A 375 -18.79 24.65 -16.91
C LYS A 375 -17.79 24.15 -17.95
N ALA A 376 -16.74 24.94 -18.21
CA ALA A 376 -15.63 24.60 -19.10
C ALA A 376 -16.04 23.95 -20.45
N ALA A 377 -17.10 24.46 -21.12
CA ALA A 377 -17.62 23.88 -22.37
C ALA A 377 -16.54 23.71 -23.46
N ALA A 378 -15.50 24.54 -23.44
CA ALA A 378 -14.33 24.45 -24.32
C ALA A 378 -13.48 23.17 -24.10
N GLN A 379 -13.46 22.59 -22.89
CA GLN A 379 -12.71 21.37 -22.58
C GLN A 379 -13.42 20.07 -22.99
N TRP A 380 -14.74 20.15 -23.22
CA TRP A 380 -15.56 19.05 -23.71
C TRP A 380 -15.88 19.16 -25.20
N ALA A 381 -15.29 20.15 -25.89
CA ALA A 381 -15.37 20.27 -27.33
C ALA A 381 -14.68 19.07 -28.01
N PRO A 382 -15.16 18.61 -29.17
CA PRO A 382 -14.52 17.51 -29.92
C PRO A 382 -13.01 17.71 -30.14
N ALA A 383 -12.55 18.95 -30.31
CA ALA A 383 -11.13 19.29 -30.44
C ALA A 383 -10.34 19.09 -29.13
N ALA A 384 -10.92 19.38 -27.96
CA ALA A 384 -10.26 19.14 -26.68
C ALA A 384 -10.16 17.64 -26.34
N LEU A 385 -11.19 16.87 -26.69
CA LEU A 385 -11.15 15.41 -26.55
C LEU A 385 -10.18 14.75 -27.55
N ALA A 386 -10.11 15.26 -28.78
CA ALA A 386 -9.10 14.78 -29.73
C ALA A 386 -7.68 14.99 -29.19
N ARG A 387 -7.42 16.13 -28.53
CA ARG A 387 -6.16 16.42 -27.82
C ARG A 387 -5.90 15.49 -26.64
N SER A 388 -6.93 14.99 -25.96
CA SER A 388 -6.75 14.15 -24.76
C SER A 388 -6.26 12.72 -25.06
N ARG A 389 -6.45 12.21 -26.28
CA ARG A 389 -6.11 10.83 -26.72
C ARG A 389 -4.65 10.41 -26.45
N PHE A 390 -3.74 11.38 -26.39
CA PHE A 390 -2.34 11.11 -26.08
C PHE A 390 -2.07 10.88 -24.58
N PHE A 391 -2.99 11.30 -23.71
CA PHE A 391 -2.86 11.29 -22.24
C PHE A 391 -3.79 10.29 -21.56
N VAL A 392 -4.89 9.90 -22.22
CA VAL A 392 -5.89 8.98 -21.67
C VAL A 392 -6.05 7.71 -22.51
N THR A 393 -6.47 6.64 -21.84
CA THR A 393 -6.77 5.35 -22.47
C THR A 393 -8.01 4.72 -21.86
N ALA A 394 -8.65 3.80 -22.60
CA ALA A 394 -9.73 2.96 -22.09
C ALA A 394 -9.25 1.54 -21.69
N VAL A 395 -8.01 1.17 -22.03
CA VAL A 395 -7.57 -0.23 -22.07
C VAL A 395 -6.16 -0.48 -21.50
N SER A 396 -5.75 0.23 -20.43
CA SER A 396 -4.48 -0.10 -19.76
C SER A 396 -4.60 -1.36 -18.88
N ARG A 397 -3.71 -2.33 -19.11
CA ARG A 397 -3.51 -3.50 -18.24
C ARG A 397 -2.02 -3.69 -17.95
N ALA A 398 -1.69 -3.95 -16.69
CA ALA A 398 -0.36 -4.32 -16.23
C ALA A 398 -0.36 -5.78 -15.77
N PRO A 399 0.73 -6.53 -15.95
CA PRO A 399 0.85 -7.88 -15.38
C PRO A 399 0.99 -7.80 -13.86
N ASP A 400 0.34 -8.71 -13.14
CA ASP A 400 0.44 -8.84 -11.69
C ASP A 400 1.34 -10.03 -11.31
N VAL A 401 2.62 -9.87 -11.63
CA VAL A 401 3.69 -10.84 -11.40
C VAL A 401 4.86 -10.16 -10.69
N ASN A 402 5.63 -10.94 -9.94
CA ASN A 402 6.84 -10.45 -9.27
C ASN A 402 8.03 -10.29 -10.26
N LEU A 403 9.20 -9.88 -9.76
CA LEU A 403 10.44 -9.69 -10.51
C LEU A 403 10.98 -10.99 -11.11
N PHE A 404 10.64 -12.13 -10.52
CA PHE A 404 10.91 -13.46 -11.07
C PHE A 404 9.94 -13.86 -12.19
N ASN A 405 8.98 -12.99 -12.52
CA ASN A 405 7.86 -13.22 -13.45
C ASN A 405 7.00 -14.41 -13.02
N LEU A 406 6.76 -14.54 -11.71
CA LEU A 406 5.91 -15.56 -11.11
C LEU A 406 4.71 -14.91 -10.38
N PRO A 407 3.63 -15.67 -10.10
CA PRO A 407 2.46 -15.14 -9.41
C PRO A 407 2.79 -14.57 -8.02
N ARG A 408 2.18 -13.44 -7.67
CA ARG A 408 2.26 -12.82 -6.33
C ARG A 408 1.29 -13.49 -5.36
N VAL A 409 1.61 -13.45 -4.07
CA VAL A 409 0.70 -13.93 -3.01
C VAL A 409 -0.23 -12.80 -2.58
N SER A 410 -1.54 -13.06 -2.57
CA SER A 410 -2.54 -12.12 -2.08
C SER A 410 -2.41 -11.90 -0.58
N ILE A 411 -2.48 -10.64 -0.14
CA ILE A 411 -2.48 -10.27 1.28
C ILE A 411 -3.88 -10.26 1.90
N TRP A 412 -4.92 -10.61 1.14
CA TRP A 412 -6.28 -10.78 1.65
C TRP A 412 -6.55 -12.26 1.98
N PRO A 413 -6.81 -12.62 3.26
CA PRO A 413 -7.02 -14.00 3.66
C PRO A 413 -8.44 -14.47 3.38
N VAL A 414 -8.61 -15.78 3.18
CA VAL A 414 -9.92 -16.44 3.15
C VAL A 414 -10.16 -17.18 4.45
N THR A 415 -11.32 -16.98 5.07
CA THR A 415 -11.67 -17.61 6.35
C THR A 415 -12.40 -18.94 6.10
N LEU A 416 -11.97 -20.00 6.77
CA LEU A 416 -12.62 -21.31 6.78
C LEU A 416 -13.46 -21.45 8.06
N ASN A 417 -14.56 -22.21 7.99
CA ASN A 417 -15.30 -22.64 9.16
C ASN A 417 -14.58 -23.83 9.86
N ALA A 418 -15.14 -24.31 10.97
CA ALA A 418 -14.56 -25.44 11.72
C ALA A 418 -14.44 -26.74 10.91
N SER A 419 -15.24 -26.93 9.85
CA SER A 419 -15.16 -28.10 8.96
C SER A 419 -14.18 -27.92 7.80
N GLY A 420 -13.45 -26.80 7.73
CA GLY A 420 -12.53 -26.49 6.63
C GLY A 420 -13.20 -25.94 5.37
N THR A 421 -14.49 -25.59 5.43
CA THR A 421 -15.23 -25.01 4.30
C THR A 421 -15.09 -23.48 4.29
N PRO A 422 -14.79 -22.85 3.13
CA PRO A 422 -14.70 -21.39 3.04
C PRO A 422 -16.01 -20.70 3.46
N THR A 423 -15.89 -19.75 4.40
CA THR A 423 -16.95 -18.82 4.80
C THR A 423 -16.65 -17.48 4.13
N VAL A 424 -17.20 -17.28 2.93
CA VAL A 424 -16.77 -16.22 2.01
C VAL A 424 -17.90 -15.26 1.67
N THR A 425 -17.55 -13.98 1.55
CA THR A 425 -18.36 -12.91 0.99
C THR A 425 -18.13 -12.80 -0.53
N PRO A 426 -18.97 -12.03 -1.26
CA PRO A 426 -18.69 -11.70 -2.65
C PRO A 426 -17.33 -11.00 -2.86
N PHE A 427 -16.78 -10.36 -1.82
CA PHE A 427 -15.45 -9.76 -1.88
C PHE A 427 -14.35 -10.81 -1.81
N ASP A 428 -14.46 -11.76 -0.88
CA ASP A 428 -13.51 -12.86 -0.74
C ASP A 428 -13.46 -13.70 -2.01
N VAL A 429 -14.61 -13.98 -2.62
CA VAL A 429 -14.69 -14.71 -3.90
C VAL A 429 -13.95 -13.95 -5.01
N ARG A 430 -14.09 -12.62 -5.10
CA ARG A 430 -13.39 -11.81 -6.11
C ARG A 430 -11.88 -11.71 -5.84
N ALA A 431 -11.47 -11.60 -4.58
CA ALA A 431 -10.06 -11.58 -4.20
C ALA A 431 -9.40 -12.93 -4.51
N ALA A 432 -10.05 -14.03 -4.12
CA ALA A 432 -9.61 -15.39 -4.41
C ALA A 432 -9.55 -15.66 -5.91
N PHE A 433 -10.54 -15.20 -6.68
CA PHE A 433 -10.56 -15.31 -8.15
C PHE A 433 -9.30 -14.70 -8.78
N ALA A 434 -8.96 -13.46 -8.43
CA ALA A 434 -7.78 -12.78 -8.97
C ALA A 434 -6.45 -13.47 -8.60
N ALA A 435 -6.42 -14.17 -7.46
CA ALA A 435 -5.25 -14.88 -6.92
C ALA A 435 -5.29 -16.40 -7.14
N THR A 436 -6.06 -16.89 -8.12
CA THR A 436 -6.18 -18.32 -8.43
C THR A 436 -5.95 -18.59 -9.92
N MET A 437 -5.30 -19.70 -10.24
CA MET A 437 -5.17 -20.24 -11.59
C MET A 437 -5.73 -21.67 -11.65
N ARG A 438 -5.97 -22.17 -12.87
CA ARG A 438 -6.46 -23.54 -13.11
C ARG A 438 -7.76 -23.83 -12.38
N THR A 439 -8.73 -22.92 -12.54
CA THR A 439 -10.08 -23.04 -11.96
C THR A 439 -10.89 -24.18 -12.58
N ASP A 440 -10.40 -24.78 -13.68
CA ASP A 440 -10.89 -26.02 -14.28
C ASP A 440 -10.60 -27.28 -13.42
N LEU A 441 -9.63 -27.22 -12.50
CA LEU A 441 -9.27 -28.35 -11.64
C LEU A 441 -10.17 -28.50 -10.42
N LYS A 442 -10.28 -29.73 -9.90
CA LYS A 442 -10.94 -30.00 -8.60
C LYS A 442 -10.27 -29.24 -7.44
N VAL A 443 -8.95 -29.11 -7.49
CA VAL A 443 -8.15 -28.32 -6.54
C VAL A 443 -7.37 -27.29 -7.36
N PRO A 444 -7.82 -26.03 -7.41
CA PRO A 444 -7.16 -25.00 -8.21
C PRO A 444 -5.86 -24.50 -7.56
N TYR A 445 -5.01 -23.86 -8.35
CA TYR A 445 -3.73 -23.31 -7.88
C TYR A 445 -3.95 -21.94 -7.24
N ARG A 446 -4.09 -21.94 -5.91
CA ARG A 446 -4.38 -20.75 -5.09
C ARG A 446 -3.09 -20.06 -4.64
N TYR A 447 -3.05 -18.74 -4.70
CA TYR A 447 -1.94 -17.89 -4.24
C TYR A 447 -2.42 -16.89 -3.18
N TYR A 448 -3.20 -17.37 -2.23
CA TYR A 448 -3.66 -16.63 -1.07
C TYR A 448 -3.66 -17.55 0.15
N PHE A 449 -3.55 -16.97 1.34
CA PHE A 449 -3.58 -17.73 2.59
C PHE A 449 -5.00 -17.98 3.08
N GLU A 450 -5.21 -19.14 3.69
CA GLU A 450 -6.46 -19.49 4.37
C GLU A 450 -6.24 -19.51 5.88
N ARG A 451 -7.30 -19.22 6.66
CA ARG A 451 -7.26 -19.25 8.13
C ARG A 451 -8.49 -19.93 8.69
N GLN A 452 -8.35 -20.74 9.73
CA GLN A 452 -9.42 -21.58 10.26
C GLN A 452 -9.59 -21.45 11.78
N ASN A 453 -8.52 -21.41 12.57
CA ASN A 453 -8.62 -21.33 14.03
C ASN A 453 -7.75 -20.21 14.64
N ALA A 454 -8.40 -19.14 15.10
CA ALA A 454 -7.74 -17.98 15.72
C ALA A 454 -7.14 -18.25 17.11
N ASN A 455 -7.50 -19.37 17.75
CA ASN A 455 -7.07 -19.70 19.10
C ASN A 455 -5.95 -20.75 19.16
N ASP A 456 -5.48 -21.22 17.99
CA ASP A 456 -4.44 -22.25 17.89
C ASP A 456 -3.21 -21.72 17.13
N PRO A 457 -2.00 -21.91 17.67
CA PRO A 457 -0.77 -21.41 17.05
C PRO A 457 -0.29 -22.24 15.85
N ASN A 458 -0.90 -23.40 15.53
CA ASN A 458 -0.37 -24.33 14.53
C ASN A 458 -1.37 -24.70 13.43
N VAL A 459 -2.69 -24.71 13.70
CA VAL A 459 -3.71 -25.22 12.77
C VAL A 459 -3.60 -24.57 11.38
N ASP A 460 -3.43 -23.24 11.34
CA ASP A 460 -3.42 -22.49 10.08
C ASP A 460 -2.09 -22.60 9.31
N LEU A 461 -1.04 -23.16 9.91
CA LEU A 461 0.25 -23.40 9.25
C LEU A 461 0.77 -24.81 9.60
N PRO A 462 0.16 -25.86 9.06
CA PRO A 462 0.58 -27.23 9.34
C PRO A 462 2.02 -27.49 8.83
N THR A 463 2.69 -28.46 9.44
CA THR A 463 4.05 -28.86 9.05
C THR A 463 4.09 -29.45 7.64
N ALA A 464 3.08 -30.25 7.27
CA ALA A 464 3.00 -30.89 5.97
C ALA A 464 2.43 -29.95 4.89
N SER A 465 3.08 -29.92 3.73
CA SER A 465 2.59 -29.24 2.53
C SER A 465 1.54 -30.09 1.79
N SER A 466 0.49 -29.46 1.26
CA SER A 466 -0.48 -30.10 0.36
C SER A 466 -1.07 -29.11 -0.64
N THR A 467 -1.49 -29.60 -1.80
CA THR A 467 -2.09 -28.76 -2.87
C THR A 467 -3.44 -28.18 -2.47
N GLY A 468 -4.22 -28.87 -1.65
CA GLY A 468 -5.50 -28.43 -1.08
C GLY A 468 -5.43 -28.16 0.43
N GLY A 469 -6.51 -27.59 0.97
CA GLY A 469 -6.65 -27.29 2.41
C GLY A 469 -5.58 -26.34 2.97
N LEU A 470 -5.38 -26.37 4.29
CA LEU A 470 -4.41 -25.52 5.00
C LEU A 470 -2.94 -25.87 4.71
N GLY A 471 -2.63 -27.08 4.25
CA GLY A 471 -1.29 -27.43 3.78
C GLY A 471 -0.86 -26.62 2.55
N ARG A 472 -1.80 -25.91 1.88
CA ARG A 472 -1.47 -24.91 0.86
C ARG A 472 -0.72 -23.71 1.42
N ASN A 473 -1.01 -23.30 2.66
CA ASN A 473 -0.28 -22.21 3.31
C ASN A 473 1.20 -22.56 3.48
N ARG A 474 1.50 -23.81 3.85
CA ARG A 474 2.87 -24.33 3.91
C ARG A 474 3.55 -24.24 2.54
N MET A 475 2.91 -24.71 1.46
CA MET A 475 3.47 -24.59 0.10
C MET A 475 3.77 -23.14 -0.28
N LEU A 476 2.86 -22.20 0.02
CA LEU A 476 3.05 -20.78 -0.29
C LEU A 476 4.17 -20.15 0.55
N LEU A 477 4.34 -20.56 1.80
CA LEU A 477 5.46 -20.11 2.63
C LEU A 477 6.81 -20.62 2.09
N GLU A 478 6.89 -21.89 1.66
CA GLU A 478 8.08 -22.44 1.00
C GLU A 478 8.35 -21.78 -0.37
N TYR A 479 7.29 -21.43 -1.10
CA TYR A 479 7.41 -20.62 -2.32
C TYR A 479 8.05 -19.26 -2.02
N LEU A 480 7.59 -18.54 -0.99
CA LEU A 480 8.19 -17.26 -0.58
C LEU A 480 9.64 -17.44 -0.10
N ARG A 481 9.96 -18.52 0.62
CA ARG A 481 11.34 -18.88 1.01
C ARG A 481 12.24 -19.09 -0.20
N ARG A 482 11.76 -19.81 -1.23
CA ARG A 482 12.50 -20.00 -2.48
C ARG A 482 12.83 -18.67 -3.15
N LEU A 483 11.85 -17.77 -3.27
CA LEU A 483 12.05 -16.47 -3.92
C LEU A 483 12.99 -15.55 -3.13
N THR A 484 12.87 -15.54 -1.81
CA THR A 484 13.70 -14.70 -0.92
C THR A 484 15.11 -15.25 -0.72
N SER A 485 15.36 -16.52 -1.06
CA SER A 485 16.71 -17.12 -1.10
C SER A 485 17.47 -16.84 -2.40
N ALA A 486 16.75 -16.60 -3.51
CA ALA A 486 17.34 -16.36 -4.82
C ALA A 486 17.87 -14.93 -4.97
N GLN A 487 18.84 -14.72 -5.88
CA GLN A 487 19.22 -13.38 -6.30
C GLN A 487 18.05 -12.67 -6.96
N ILE A 488 17.79 -11.42 -6.58
CA ILE A 488 16.62 -10.67 -7.06
C ILE A 488 16.89 -10.15 -8.49
N PRO A 489 16.13 -10.61 -9.51
CA PRO A 489 16.33 -10.17 -10.89
C PRO A 489 16.20 -8.65 -11.02
N GLY A 490 17.15 -8.04 -11.70
CA GLY A 490 17.23 -6.59 -11.88
C GLY A 490 17.83 -5.83 -10.70
N PHE A 491 18.16 -6.48 -9.58
CA PHE A 491 18.71 -5.79 -8.41
C PHE A 491 19.93 -6.46 -7.79
N GLY A 492 20.09 -7.78 -7.86
CA GLY A 492 21.15 -8.48 -7.13
C GLY A 492 20.83 -8.68 -5.64
N GLY A 493 21.72 -9.40 -4.95
CA GLY A 493 21.57 -9.78 -3.54
C GLY A 493 20.36 -10.69 -3.27
N SER A 494 20.26 -11.21 -2.05
CA SER A 494 19.09 -11.99 -1.60
C SER A 494 18.73 -11.66 -0.15
N PHE A 495 17.46 -11.86 0.22
CA PHE A 495 17.02 -11.62 1.60
C PHE A 495 17.55 -12.67 2.57
N ALA A 496 17.74 -13.91 2.11
CA ALA A 496 18.39 -14.95 2.92
C ALA A 496 19.84 -14.58 3.29
N ALA A 497 20.58 -13.93 2.37
CA ALA A 497 21.94 -13.45 2.66
C ALA A 497 21.97 -12.16 3.51
N LYS A 498 20.89 -11.37 3.46
CA LYS A 498 20.74 -10.15 4.28
C LYS A 498 20.39 -10.47 5.74
N TYR A 499 19.42 -11.36 5.94
CA TYR A 499 18.81 -11.66 7.24
C TYR A 499 19.23 -13.05 7.75
N VAL A 500 20.51 -13.17 8.11
CA VAL A 500 21.19 -14.46 8.41
C VAL A 500 21.16 -14.89 9.88
N ALA A 501 20.74 -14.02 10.81
CA ALA A 501 20.79 -14.33 12.23
C ALA A 501 19.94 -15.58 12.54
N SER A 502 20.52 -16.56 13.22
CA SER A 502 19.85 -17.82 13.55
C SER A 502 18.98 -17.69 14.80
N ASN A 503 17.88 -18.43 14.84
CA ASN A 503 17.00 -18.45 16.02
C ASN A 503 17.77 -18.85 17.30
N PRO A 504 17.88 -17.96 18.31
CA PRO A 504 18.62 -18.25 19.54
C PRO A 504 17.97 -19.35 20.38
N SER A 505 16.69 -19.67 20.14
CA SER A 505 15.95 -20.72 20.83
C SER A 505 16.02 -22.10 20.13
N GLY A 506 16.74 -22.22 19.01
CA GLY A 506 16.80 -23.43 18.18
C GLY A 506 15.68 -23.51 17.12
N GLY A 507 15.61 -24.60 16.35
CA GLY A 507 14.58 -24.80 15.31
C GLY A 507 15.02 -24.58 13.86
N GLY A 508 16.28 -24.19 13.62
CA GLY A 508 16.90 -24.19 12.29
C GLY A 508 16.57 -23.01 11.38
N GLY A 509 15.60 -22.16 11.73
CA GLY A 509 15.27 -20.94 10.98
C GLY A 509 16.26 -19.79 11.18
N ILE A 510 16.29 -18.89 10.19
CA ILE A 510 17.01 -17.61 10.23
C ILE A 510 16.04 -16.42 10.29
N GLU A 511 16.56 -15.21 10.51
CA GLU A 511 15.80 -13.96 10.61
C GLU A 511 14.90 -13.71 9.38
N ARG A 512 15.33 -14.12 8.17
CA ARG A 512 14.46 -14.10 6.98
C ARG A 512 13.17 -14.90 7.21
N ASP A 513 13.28 -16.10 7.77
CA ASP A 513 12.13 -16.99 8.01
C ASP A 513 11.19 -16.39 9.07
N GLN A 514 11.76 -15.71 10.08
CA GLN A 514 11.02 -14.97 11.09
C GLN A 514 10.16 -13.87 10.46
N ILE A 515 10.74 -13.03 9.59
CA ILE A 515 10.01 -11.99 8.84
C ILE A 515 8.87 -12.60 8.01
N LEU A 516 9.09 -13.74 7.34
CA LEU A 516 8.02 -14.41 6.57
C LEU A 516 6.90 -14.96 7.46
N THR A 517 7.22 -15.50 8.63
CA THR A 517 6.22 -15.93 9.61
C THR A 517 5.43 -14.75 10.16
N GLU A 518 6.09 -13.61 10.44
CA GLU A 518 5.43 -12.38 10.85
C GLU A 518 4.47 -11.84 9.78
N ILE A 519 4.86 -11.86 8.50
CA ILE A 519 3.99 -11.45 7.38
C ILE A 519 2.77 -12.37 7.27
N PHE A 520 2.95 -13.69 7.37
CA PHE A 520 1.83 -14.63 7.36
C PHE A 520 0.84 -14.36 8.51
N ASP A 521 1.36 -14.13 9.72
CA ASP A 521 0.53 -13.87 10.89
C ASP A 521 -0.17 -12.50 10.82
N TYR A 522 0.52 -11.49 10.26
CA TYR A 522 -0.07 -10.19 9.98
C TYR A 522 -1.26 -10.33 9.03
N ILE A 523 -1.12 -11.09 7.93
CA ILE A 523 -2.23 -11.37 6.99
C ILE A 523 -3.37 -12.08 7.72
N ARG A 524 -3.07 -13.05 8.59
CA ARG A 524 -4.06 -13.72 9.47
C ARG A 524 -4.82 -12.74 10.37
N CYS A 525 -4.24 -11.60 10.71
CA CYS A 525 -4.81 -10.56 11.57
C CYS A 525 -5.54 -9.43 10.80
N THR A 526 -5.67 -9.52 9.48
CA THR A 526 -6.44 -8.58 8.66
C THR A 526 -7.93 -8.96 8.66
N ASN A 527 -8.85 -8.00 8.47
CA ASN A 527 -10.29 -8.26 8.40
C ASN A 527 -10.80 -9.15 9.56
N LEU A 528 -10.52 -8.79 10.81
CA LEU A 528 -11.03 -9.53 11.98
C LEU A 528 -12.53 -9.26 12.24
N ARG A 529 -13.16 -8.49 11.35
CA ARG A 529 -14.55 -8.07 11.44
C ARG A 529 -15.10 -7.78 10.05
N ASP A 530 -15.74 -8.79 9.45
CA ASP A 530 -16.47 -8.60 8.20
C ASP A 530 -17.93 -8.23 8.49
N SER A 531 -18.23 -6.92 8.44
CA SER A 531 -19.59 -6.42 8.71
C SER A 531 -20.64 -6.85 7.68
N THR A 532 -20.26 -7.44 6.54
CA THR A 532 -21.20 -7.90 5.50
C THR A 532 -21.72 -9.31 5.71
N LEU A 533 -21.08 -10.08 6.59
CA LEU A 533 -21.58 -11.38 7.05
C LEU A 533 -22.71 -11.25 8.10
N TRP A 534 -23.03 -10.03 8.51
CA TRP A 534 -24.11 -9.76 9.46
C TRP A 534 -25.50 -9.88 8.79
N THR A 535 -26.31 -10.81 9.28
CA THR A 535 -27.68 -11.07 8.79
C THR A 535 -28.78 -10.64 9.77
N GLY A 536 -28.43 -10.07 10.94
CA GLY A 536 -29.37 -9.70 12.00
C GLY A 536 -29.93 -8.27 11.91
N THR A 537 -31.05 -8.02 12.58
CA THR A 537 -31.51 -6.64 12.88
C THR A 537 -30.58 -6.02 13.93
N SER A 538 -30.32 -4.72 13.86
CA SER A 538 -29.60 -3.98 14.91
C SER A 538 -30.21 -4.31 16.29
N GLY A 539 -29.43 -4.97 17.17
CA GLY A 539 -29.88 -5.43 18.49
C GLY A 539 -30.26 -6.92 18.62
N ALA A 540 -30.01 -7.77 17.61
CA ALA A 540 -30.21 -9.23 17.73
C ALA A 540 -29.01 -9.97 18.37
N ALA A 541 -29.28 -11.09 19.04
CA ALA A 541 -28.33 -11.89 19.81
C ALA A 541 -27.20 -12.54 18.97
N ALA A 542 -26.10 -12.86 19.67
CA ALA A 542 -24.82 -13.44 19.23
C ALA A 542 -24.84 -14.69 18.32
N THR A 543 -25.99 -15.31 18.07
CA THR A 543 -26.09 -16.65 17.45
C THR A 543 -25.98 -16.68 15.92
N ASN A 544 -25.85 -15.54 15.24
CA ASN A 544 -25.97 -15.43 13.77
C ASN A 544 -24.65 -15.14 13.03
N TRP A 545 -23.49 -15.29 13.69
CA TRP A 545 -22.16 -15.12 13.07
C TRP A 545 -21.52 -16.46 12.72
N THR A 546 -20.92 -16.56 11.53
CA THR A 546 -20.16 -17.72 11.06
C THR A 546 -18.67 -17.38 10.92
N GLY A 547 -17.78 -18.23 11.47
CA GLY A 547 -16.32 -18.15 11.34
C GLY A 547 -15.57 -17.87 12.65
N ALA A 548 -14.47 -18.60 12.91
CA ALA A 548 -13.71 -18.49 14.17
C ALA A 548 -12.89 -17.18 14.31
N TYR A 549 -12.74 -16.44 13.21
CA TYR A 549 -11.99 -15.18 13.12
C TYR A 549 -12.90 -13.93 13.12
N SER A 550 -14.22 -14.10 13.01
CA SER A 550 -15.18 -12.99 12.93
C SER A 550 -15.71 -12.61 14.31
N GLN A 551 -15.69 -11.31 14.63
CA GLN A 551 -16.22 -10.80 15.89
C GLN A 551 -17.73 -10.95 16.01
N ILE A 552 -18.19 -11.57 17.10
CA ILE A 552 -19.61 -11.71 17.47
C ILE A 552 -20.13 -10.40 18.11
N ILE A 553 -21.34 -9.97 17.75
CA ILE A 553 -22.03 -8.81 18.37
C ILE A 553 -22.92 -9.29 19.53
N VAL A 554 -22.92 -8.52 20.62
CA VAL A 554 -23.94 -8.62 21.68
C VAL A 554 -24.70 -7.29 21.74
N PRO A 555 -26.05 -7.29 21.81
CA PRO A 555 -26.86 -6.07 21.92
C PRO A 555 -26.52 -5.25 23.18
N SER A 556 -26.55 -3.91 23.07
CA SER A 556 -26.23 -3.00 24.18
C SER A 556 -27.22 -3.02 25.35
N THR A 557 -28.40 -3.61 25.17
CA THR A 557 -29.44 -3.74 26.22
C THR A 557 -29.24 -4.98 27.09
N ASP A 558 -28.31 -5.85 26.72
CA ASP A 558 -28.05 -7.08 27.44
C ASP A 558 -27.14 -6.78 28.62
N THR A 559 -27.70 -6.76 29.83
CA THR A 559 -26.94 -6.72 31.09
C THR A 559 -26.19 -8.05 31.35
N LEU A 560 -26.04 -8.90 30.33
CA LEU A 560 -25.53 -10.25 30.45
C LEU A 560 -24.00 -10.31 30.46
N ASN A 561 -23.49 -10.71 31.62
CA ASN A 561 -22.33 -11.60 31.83
C ASN A 561 -21.15 -11.42 30.84
N TYR A 562 -20.14 -10.66 31.30
CA TYR A 562 -18.82 -10.48 30.70
C TYR A 562 -18.12 -11.80 30.24
N SER A 563 -18.56 -12.98 30.69
CA SER A 563 -18.06 -14.29 30.26
C SER A 563 -18.47 -14.71 28.83
N ARG A 564 -19.46 -14.06 28.19
CA ARG A 564 -19.92 -14.39 26.82
C ARG A 564 -19.11 -13.75 25.68
N LEU A 565 -18.11 -12.92 26.00
CA LEU A 565 -17.30 -12.14 25.04
C LEU A 565 -15.81 -12.53 25.04
N ALA A 566 -15.49 -13.68 25.63
CA ALA A 566 -14.15 -14.26 25.68
C ALA A 566 -13.56 -14.45 24.27
N GLY A 567 -12.37 -13.91 24.03
CA GLY A 567 -11.60 -14.16 22.80
C GLY A 567 -12.03 -13.29 21.61
N LEU A 568 -12.84 -12.26 21.84
CA LEU A 568 -13.33 -11.39 20.77
C LEU A 568 -12.17 -10.62 20.11
N GLY A 569 -11.95 -10.82 18.81
CA GLY A 569 -10.85 -10.17 18.08
C GLY A 569 -9.45 -10.67 18.43
N GLN A 570 -9.37 -11.73 19.23
CA GLN A 570 -8.13 -12.41 19.56
C GLN A 570 -7.62 -13.16 18.36
N VAL A 571 -6.30 -13.13 18.17
CA VAL A 571 -5.58 -14.06 17.31
C VAL A 571 -4.34 -14.51 18.05
N VAL A 572 -4.26 -15.78 18.43
CA VAL A 572 -3.07 -16.36 19.05
C VAL A 572 -1.92 -16.36 18.04
N PRO A 573 -0.69 -15.97 18.41
CA PRO A 573 0.41 -15.86 17.47
C PRO A 573 0.72 -17.19 16.80
N ILE A 574 0.89 -17.21 15.47
CA ILE A 574 1.27 -18.42 14.73
C ILE A 574 2.69 -18.86 15.09
N GLU A 575 2.93 -20.17 15.11
CA GLU A 575 4.25 -20.77 15.19
C GLU A 575 4.54 -21.59 13.93
N ASP A 576 5.70 -21.38 13.33
CA ASP A 576 6.23 -22.30 12.32
C ASP A 576 7.14 -23.32 13.00
N THR A 577 6.58 -24.51 13.25
CA THR A 577 7.31 -25.63 13.86
C THR A 577 8.48 -26.15 13.03
N THR A 578 8.54 -25.85 11.72
CA THR A 578 9.64 -26.25 10.83
C THR A 578 10.88 -25.38 11.02
N THR A 579 10.71 -24.10 11.35
CA THR A 579 11.81 -23.13 11.49
C THR A 579 11.98 -22.59 12.92
N GLY A 580 11.07 -22.92 13.83
CA GLY A 580 11.03 -22.39 15.19
C GLY A 580 10.66 -20.90 15.28
N THR A 581 10.14 -20.32 14.20
CA THR A 581 9.78 -18.90 14.09
C THR A 581 8.33 -18.66 14.55
N ARG A 582 7.98 -17.42 14.83
CA ARG A 582 6.68 -17.06 15.43
C ARG A 582 6.21 -15.66 15.03
N GLY A 583 4.91 -15.48 14.84
CA GLY A 583 4.32 -14.15 14.60
C GLY A 583 3.94 -13.40 15.88
N PHE A 584 3.16 -12.32 15.74
CA PHE A 584 2.67 -11.51 16.87
C PHE A 584 1.21 -11.77 17.23
N GLY A 585 0.43 -12.32 16.29
CA GLY A 585 -1.01 -12.39 16.36
C GLY A 585 -1.64 -11.04 16.72
N ARG A 586 -2.69 -11.13 17.53
CA ARG A 586 -3.34 -10.03 18.22
C ARG A 586 -3.57 -10.45 19.66
N PHE A 587 -2.46 -10.56 20.39
CA PHE A 587 -2.39 -11.25 21.67
C PHE A 587 -1.39 -10.57 22.63
N PRO A 588 -1.72 -10.44 23.93
CA PRO A 588 -0.81 -9.83 24.90
C PRO A 588 0.47 -10.63 25.18
N THR A 589 1.58 -9.93 25.35
CA THR A 589 2.87 -10.43 25.86
C THR A 589 3.30 -9.68 27.12
N VAL A 590 4.28 -10.21 27.85
CA VAL A 590 4.87 -9.55 29.02
C VAL A 590 5.80 -8.44 28.56
N ALA A 591 5.50 -7.20 28.94
CA ALA A 591 6.35 -6.05 28.67
C ALA A 591 7.23 -5.68 29.86
N GLY A 592 6.92 -6.18 31.06
CA GLY A 592 7.72 -5.97 32.25
C GLY A 592 6.98 -6.43 33.49
N ALA A 593 7.63 -6.31 34.64
CA ALA A 593 7.08 -6.70 35.92
C ALA A 593 7.52 -5.74 37.02
N TYR A 594 6.68 -5.54 38.03
CA TYR A 594 7.00 -4.68 39.16
C TYR A 594 6.58 -5.29 40.50
N LEU A 595 7.40 -5.01 41.51
CA LEU A 595 7.15 -5.27 42.91
C LEU A 595 6.65 -4.00 43.57
N GLN A 596 5.63 -4.12 44.40
CA GLN A 596 5.10 -3.05 45.22
C GLN A 596 5.11 -3.48 46.68
N PHE A 597 5.74 -2.68 47.54
CA PHE A 597 5.86 -2.93 48.98
C PHE A 597 5.03 -1.92 49.76
N ILE A 598 4.20 -2.42 50.68
CA ILE A 598 3.30 -1.63 51.53
C ILE A 598 3.75 -1.78 52.98
N GLY A 599 3.89 -0.66 53.70
CA GLY A 599 3.98 -0.65 55.16
C GLY A 599 2.59 -0.78 55.78
N VAL A 600 2.28 -1.92 56.41
CA VAL A 600 0.95 -2.24 56.94
C VAL A 600 0.78 -1.74 58.38
N ALA A 601 1.79 -1.92 59.22
CA ALA A 601 1.78 -1.55 60.63
C ALA A 601 3.21 -1.50 61.19
N ASN A 602 3.44 -0.70 62.21
CA ASN A 602 4.70 -0.64 62.97
C ASN A 602 4.40 -0.73 64.49
N SER A 603 5.43 -0.66 65.33
CA SER A 603 5.27 -0.75 66.80
C SER A 603 4.44 0.40 67.42
N ALA A 604 4.21 1.49 66.69
CA ALA A 604 3.34 2.59 67.11
C ALA A 604 1.87 2.42 66.64
N THR A 605 1.58 1.40 65.81
CA THR A 605 0.24 1.17 65.26
C THR A 605 -0.62 0.40 66.25
N THR A 606 -1.75 1.00 66.68
CA THR A 606 -2.71 0.38 67.61
C THR A 606 -3.78 -0.42 66.86
N GLY A 607 -4.39 -1.42 67.52
CA GLY A 607 -5.48 -2.21 66.94
C GLY A 607 -5.08 -3.29 65.93
N VAL A 608 -3.80 -3.67 65.89
CA VAL A 608 -3.26 -4.72 65.00
C VAL A 608 -2.85 -5.94 65.83
N THR A 609 -3.32 -7.14 65.45
CA THR A 609 -3.04 -8.40 66.17
C THR A 609 -2.37 -9.42 65.24
N PRO A 610 -1.23 -10.03 65.64
CA PRO A 610 -0.43 -9.70 66.82
C PRO A 610 0.18 -8.29 66.70
N ALA A 611 0.55 -7.67 67.82
CA ALA A 611 1.24 -6.37 67.82
C ALA A 611 2.63 -6.50 67.18
N VAL A 612 3.06 -5.46 66.45
CA VAL A 612 4.37 -5.44 65.77
C VAL A 612 5.47 -5.09 66.78
N ALA A 613 6.50 -5.93 66.89
CA ALA A 613 7.62 -5.70 67.79
C ALA A 613 8.44 -4.45 67.40
N ALA A 614 9.07 -3.79 68.38
CA ALA A 614 10.00 -2.69 68.12
C ALA A 614 11.16 -3.17 67.24
N GLY A 615 11.53 -2.37 66.23
CA GLY A 615 12.55 -2.76 65.23
C GLY A 615 12.02 -3.61 64.07
N ASN A 616 10.72 -3.90 64.04
CA ASN A 616 10.05 -4.55 62.90
C ASN A 616 9.04 -3.61 62.22
N LEU A 617 8.79 -3.87 60.94
CA LEU A 617 7.71 -3.29 60.16
C LEU A 617 6.89 -4.44 59.58
N ARG A 618 5.58 -4.39 59.76
CA ARG A 618 4.65 -5.30 59.10
C ARG A 618 4.52 -4.90 57.64
N ILE A 619 4.89 -5.78 56.73
CA ILE A 619 4.90 -5.55 55.28
C ILE A 619 3.91 -6.47 54.59
N GLN A 620 3.33 -5.98 53.51
CA GLN A 620 2.72 -6.79 52.46
C GLN A 620 3.32 -6.35 51.11
N ALA A 621 3.69 -7.31 50.26
CA ALA A 621 4.25 -7.06 48.95
C ALA A 621 3.40 -7.70 47.86
N GLY A 622 3.32 -7.07 46.68
CA GLY A 622 2.63 -7.60 45.51
C GLY A 622 3.55 -7.64 44.30
N PHE A 623 3.44 -8.69 43.49
CA PHE A 623 4.08 -8.81 42.19
C PHE A 623 3.05 -8.60 41.09
N PHE A 624 3.37 -7.76 40.12
CA PHE A 624 2.45 -7.36 39.06
C PHE A 624 3.13 -7.36 37.69
N LEU A 625 2.35 -7.62 36.65
CA LEU A 625 2.82 -7.66 35.27
C LEU A 625 2.31 -6.44 34.50
N GLN A 626 3.20 -5.79 33.77
CA GLN A 626 2.84 -4.89 32.69
C GLN A 626 2.77 -5.71 31.40
N MET A 627 1.58 -5.81 30.82
CA MET A 627 1.35 -6.53 29.56
C MET A 627 1.34 -5.54 28.39
N PHE A 628 1.59 -6.02 27.18
CA PHE A 628 1.57 -5.24 25.93
C PHE A 628 1.11 -6.08 24.74
N ASP A 629 0.32 -5.51 23.85
CA ASP A 629 -0.12 -6.11 22.58
C ASP A 629 0.38 -5.23 21.42
N PRO A 630 1.36 -5.68 20.61
CA PRO A 630 1.90 -4.88 19.49
C PRO A 630 0.85 -4.49 18.42
N SER A 631 -0.27 -5.20 18.36
CA SER A 631 -1.32 -5.06 17.33
C SER A 631 -2.33 -3.96 17.70
N GLN A 632 -1.85 -2.75 17.99
CA GLN A 632 -2.71 -1.62 18.33
C GLN A 632 -3.57 -1.20 17.13
N GLY A 633 -4.89 -1.23 17.30
CA GLY A 633 -5.85 -0.85 16.27
C GLY A 633 -7.30 -1.16 16.64
N VAL A 634 -8.22 -0.69 15.79
CA VAL A 634 -9.61 -1.17 15.75
C VAL A 634 -9.68 -2.48 14.96
N PRO A 635 -10.73 -3.32 15.09
CA PRO A 635 -11.84 -3.23 16.06
C PRO A 635 -11.40 -3.66 17.47
N THR A 636 -12.27 -3.56 18.47
CA THR A 636 -12.00 -3.92 19.87
C THR A 636 -11.40 -5.34 20.04
N ASN A 637 -10.30 -5.51 20.79
CA ASN A 637 -9.70 -6.78 21.20
C ASN A 637 -10.07 -7.11 22.66
N ARG A 638 -10.49 -8.36 22.92
CA ARG A 638 -10.73 -8.93 24.26
C ARG A 638 -10.02 -10.28 24.37
N PRO A 639 -8.70 -10.28 24.57
CA PRO A 639 -7.95 -11.50 24.63
C PRO A 639 -8.40 -12.35 25.83
N TRP A 640 -8.55 -13.65 25.58
CA TRP A 640 -8.90 -14.68 26.54
C TRP A 640 -7.65 -15.48 26.86
N PHE A 641 -6.98 -15.04 27.93
CA PHE A 641 -5.68 -15.56 28.34
C PHE A 641 -5.52 -15.49 29.86
N GLY A 642 -4.57 -16.25 30.37
CA GLY A 642 -4.11 -16.15 31.76
C GLY A 642 -2.60 -16.27 31.85
N VAL A 643 -2.08 -16.08 33.05
CA VAL A 643 -0.64 -16.16 33.31
C VAL A 643 -0.36 -16.95 34.57
N LYS A 644 0.61 -17.86 34.49
CA LYS A 644 1.12 -18.58 35.64
C LYS A 644 2.52 -18.08 35.97
N VAL A 645 2.74 -17.69 37.22
CA VAL A 645 4.00 -17.12 37.68
C VAL A 645 4.62 -18.03 38.73
N SER A 646 5.91 -18.28 38.63
CA SER A 646 6.69 -19.08 39.59
C SER A 646 8.05 -18.45 39.87
N GLY A 647 8.65 -18.80 41.01
CA GLY A 647 9.99 -18.32 41.43
C GLY A 647 9.99 -17.23 42.50
N LEU A 648 8.83 -16.61 42.80
CA LEU A 648 8.70 -15.52 43.79
C LEU A 648 9.05 -15.95 45.23
N GLY A 649 8.90 -17.23 45.57
CA GLY A 649 9.26 -17.77 46.89
C GLY A 649 10.76 -17.67 47.22
N SER A 650 11.61 -17.37 46.23
CA SER A 650 13.04 -17.12 46.44
C SER A 650 13.35 -15.72 46.99
N PHE A 651 12.39 -14.80 46.97
CA PHE A 651 12.62 -13.40 47.33
C PHE A 651 12.76 -13.21 48.84
N GLN A 652 13.77 -12.44 49.25
CA GLN A 652 14.08 -12.21 50.65
C GLN A 652 14.20 -10.73 50.99
N TRP A 653 13.77 -10.41 52.21
CA TRP A 653 13.97 -9.14 52.89
C TRP A 653 14.95 -9.35 54.03
N ASN A 654 16.15 -8.80 53.93
CA ASN A 654 17.17 -8.92 54.96
C ASN A 654 17.43 -10.38 55.41
N GLY A 655 17.54 -11.28 54.43
CA GLY A 655 17.72 -12.73 54.65
C GLY A 655 16.45 -13.50 55.07
N ASN A 656 15.32 -12.82 55.26
CA ASN A 656 14.05 -13.45 55.64
C ASN A 656 13.15 -13.65 54.42
N ALA A 657 12.49 -14.80 54.33
CA ALA A 657 11.54 -15.07 53.25
C ALA A 657 10.38 -14.06 53.29
N MET A 658 9.99 -13.54 52.12
CA MET A 658 8.93 -12.53 52.02
C MET A 658 7.50 -13.09 52.07
N GLY A 659 7.33 -14.42 52.10
CA GLY A 659 6.01 -15.04 52.18
C GLY A 659 5.18 -14.97 50.90
N PHE A 660 5.82 -14.87 49.74
CA PHE A 660 5.15 -15.12 48.44
C PHE A 660 4.88 -16.62 48.26
N PRO A 661 3.83 -17.00 47.49
CA PRO A 661 3.62 -18.39 47.13
C PRO A 661 4.70 -18.90 46.15
N ALA A 662 4.93 -20.21 46.14
CA ALA A 662 5.89 -20.85 45.24
C ALA A 662 5.52 -20.68 43.76
N ALA A 663 4.22 -20.74 43.46
CA ALA A 663 3.64 -20.41 42.16
C ALA A 663 2.22 -19.86 42.37
N GLY A 664 1.75 -19.04 41.43
CA GLY A 664 0.39 -18.51 41.41
C GLY A 664 -0.16 -18.49 39.98
N ASP A 665 -1.38 -18.96 39.82
CA ASP A 665 -2.10 -18.92 38.55
C ASP A 665 -3.08 -17.74 38.54
N VAL A 666 -2.75 -16.73 37.74
CA VAL A 666 -3.60 -15.58 37.51
C VAL A 666 -4.55 -15.95 36.37
N GLY A 667 -5.64 -16.62 36.75
CA GLY A 667 -6.76 -16.93 35.88
C GLY A 667 -7.54 -15.68 35.45
N TYR A 668 -8.46 -15.88 34.51
CA TYR A 668 -9.25 -14.88 33.78
C TYR A 668 -9.47 -13.50 34.46
N PRO A 669 -9.22 -12.39 33.74
CA PRO A 669 -9.73 -11.05 34.06
C PRO A 669 -11.27 -10.88 34.11
N MET A 670 -11.97 -11.42 35.11
CA MET A 670 -13.35 -10.99 35.37
C MET A 670 -13.34 -9.64 36.09
N HIS A 671 -13.93 -8.60 35.50
CA HIS A 671 -14.43 -7.48 36.32
C HIS A 671 -15.95 -7.35 36.16
N THR A 672 -16.64 -7.35 37.30
CA THR A 672 -18.09 -7.25 37.44
C THR A 672 -18.60 -5.81 37.59
N ASN A 673 -17.72 -4.80 37.61
CA ASN A 673 -18.11 -3.38 37.72
C ASN A 673 -17.90 -2.62 36.39
N ALA A 674 -18.96 -1.98 35.92
CA ALA A 674 -19.07 -1.32 34.61
C ALA A 674 -18.30 0.01 34.46
N SER A 675 -17.55 0.45 35.49
CA SER A 675 -17.07 1.83 35.62
C SER A 675 -15.61 2.07 35.20
N LEU A 676 -14.89 1.08 34.67
CA LEU A 676 -13.47 1.22 34.31
C LEU A 676 -13.29 1.56 32.82
N SER A 677 -13.46 2.84 32.50
CA SER A 677 -13.25 3.45 31.16
C SER A 677 -11.80 3.38 30.62
N SER A 678 -10.89 2.62 31.24
CA SER A 678 -9.43 2.65 30.97
C SER A 678 -8.78 1.27 30.75
N LEU A 679 -9.57 0.20 30.66
CA LEU A 679 -9.06 -1.14 30.35
C LEU A 679 -8.76 -1.23 28.84
N ALA A 680 -7.52 -1.55 28.48
CA ALA A 680 -7.09 -1.61 27.08
C ALA A 680 -7.91 -2.63 26.30
N TYR A 681 -8.64 -2.19 25.27
CA TYR A 681 -9.32 -3.11 24.35
C TYR A 681 -8.95 -2.87 22.90
N TYR A 682 -7.80 -2.25 22.61
CA TYR A 682 -7.40 -1.90 21.24
C TYR A 682 -5.92 -2.15 20.98
N GLY A 683 -5.26 -2.98 21.78
CA GLY A 683 -3.80 -3.19 21.76
C GLY A 683 -3.00 -2.05 22.40
N GLY A 684 -1.68 -2.17 22.40
CA GLY A 684 -0.73 -1.32 23.13
C GLY A 684 -0.53 -1.76 24.58
N ALA A 685 -0.29 -0.82 25.51
CA ALA A 685 -0.18 -1.14 26.92
C ALA A 685 -1.49 -1.75 27.43
N VAL A 686 -1.39 -2.91 28.06
CA VAL A 686 -2.54 -3.60 28.64
C VAL A 686 -2.58 -3.29 30.14
N ASP A 687 -3.78 -2.92 30.63
CA ASP A 687 -3.95 -2.46 32.01
C ASP A 687 -3.66 -3.59 33.01
N PRO A 688 -2.70 -3.45 33.94
CA PRO A 688 -2.40 -4.49 34.93
C PRO A 688 -3.60 -4.87 35.81
N ARG A 689 -4.57 -3.95 35.99
CA ARG A 689 -5.75 -4.17 36.83
C ARG A 689 -6.72 -5.19 36.26
N ILE A 690 -6.57 -5.59 34.99
CA ILE A 690 -7.36 -6.69 34.43
C ILE A 690 -7.19 -7.96 35.27
N PHE A 691 -6.04 -8.14 35.91
CA PHE A 691 -5.75 -9.32 36.74
C PHE A 691 -6.26 -9.21 38.18
N PHE A 692 -6.79 -8.06 38.62
CA PHE A 692 -7.18 -7.83 40.01
C PHE A 692 -8.55 -8.43 40.29
N TYR A 693 -8.64 -9.75 40.19
CA TYR A 693 -9.81 -10.54 40.54
C TYR A 693 -9.75 -10.95 42.03
N GLY A 694 -10.92 -11.00 42.68
CA GLY A 694 -11.06 -11.42 44.09
C GLY A 694 -10.85 -10.30 45.13
N ARG A 695 -11.93 -9.55 45.39
CA ARG A 695 -11.98 -8.45 46.37
C ARG A 695 -11.91 -8.91 47.84
N GLY A 696 -12.46 -10.09 48.15
CA GLY A 696 -12.68 -10.55 49.54
C GLY A 696 -11.42 -11.00 50.29
N ALA A 697 -11.51 -11.03 51.62
CA ALA A 697 -10.41 -11.35 52.55
C ALA A 697 -9.95 -12.82 52.55
N ALA A 698 -10.76 -13.78 52.05
CA ALA A 698 -10.44 -15.20 52.03
C ALA A 698 -11.34 -16.01 51.07
N THR A 699 -11.08 -15.98 49.75
CA THR A 699 -11.77 -16.84 48.78
C THR A 699 -10.78 -17.53 47.84
N ALA A 700 -11.15 -18.66 47.24
CA ALA A 700 -10.35 -19.42 46.25
C ALA A 700 -10.10 -18.67 44.92
N THR A 701 -10.35 -17.36 44.88
CA THR A 701 -10.40 -16.51 43.68
C THR A 701 -9.60 -15.21 43.83
N GLN A 702 -8.76 -15.09 44.87
CA GLN A 702 -7.87 -13.93 45.10
C GLN A 702 -6.70 -13.89 44.10
N TYR A 703 -6.23 -12.68 43.76
CA TYR A 703 -5.01 -12.49 42.97
C TYR A 703 -3.80 -13.14 43.64
N PRO A 704 -3.25 -14.24 43.13
CA PRO A 704 -2.39 -15.11 43.93
C PRO A 704 -0.97 -14.58 44.13
N LEU A 705 -0.59 -13.45 43.54
CA LEU A 705 0.80 -12.95 43.54
C LEU A 705 1.05 -11.86 44.58
N VAL A 706 0.32 -11.92 45.71
CA VAL A 706 0.52 -11.08 46.89
C VAL A 706 1.14 -11.91 48.00
N SER A 707 2.10 -11.33 48.73
CA SER A 707 2.70 -11.96 49.90
C SER A 707 1.72 -12.04 51.07
N GLY A 708 2.00 -12.96 52.00
CA GLY A 708 1.43 -12.85 53.34
C GLY A 708 1.79 -11.52 54.01
N THR A 709 0.99 -11.12 55.00
CA THR A 709 1.32 -10.00 55.88
C THR A 709 2.29 -10.47 56.96
N ILE A 710 3.52 -9.96 56.97
CA ILE A 710 4.61 -10.48 57.81
C ILE A 710 5.38 -9.36 58.51
N ASP A 711 5.85 -9.61 59.74
CA ASP A 711 6.71 -8.70 60.49
C ASP A 711 8.16 -8.93 60.11
N LEU A 712 8.78 -7.93 59.48
CA LEU A 712 10.16 -8.01 58.99
C LEU A 712 11.06 -6.99 59.70
N PRO A 713 12.33 -7.35 59.99
CA PRO A 713 13.26 -6.45 60.64
C PRO A 713 13.60 -5.26 59.74
N ILE A 714 13.66 -4.07 60.31
CA ILE A 714 14.00 -2.83 59.62
C ILE A 714 15.37 -2.29 60.05
N SER A 715 16.12 -1.74 59.10
CA SER A 715 17.33 -0.96 59.34
C SER A 715 17.05 0.54 59.14
N THR A 716 17.93 1.46 59.52
CA THR A 716 17.67 2.91 59.37
C THR A 716 17.46 3.30 57.89
N GLY A 717 16.19 3.50 57.50
CA GLY A 717 15.76 4.09 56.22
C GLY A 717 15.76 3.18 54.98
N SER A 718 16.29 1.96 55.05
CA SER A 718 16.38 1.05 53.90
C SER A 718 16.37 -0.43 54.31
N PHE A 719 16.28 -1.35 53.34
CA PHE A 719 16.45 -2.78 53.55
C PHE A 719 17.17 -3.45 52.36
N PRO A 720 18.00 -4.47 52.61
CA PRO A 720 18.57 -5.29 51.54
C PRO A 720 17.51 -6.27 51.02
N PHE A 721 17.27 -6.20 49.71
CA PHE A 721 16.43 -7.11 48.94
C PHE A 721 17.31 -8.12 48.20
N GLN A 722 16.97 -9.40 48.33
CA GLN A 722 17.53 -10.46 47.51
C GLN A 722 16.43 -10.99 46.60
N GLY A 723 16.56 -10.73 45.30
CA GLY A 723 15.67 -11.30 44.29
C GLY A 723 16.21 -12.59 43.67
N GLY A 724 15.63 -12.97 42.54
CA GLY A 724 15.94 -14.18 41.79
C GLY A 724 15.19 -14.24 40.46
N ASP A 725 15.24 -15.39 39.80
CA ASP A 725 14.55 -15.62 38.54
C ASP A 725 13.05 -15.86 38.76
N VAL A 726 12.25 -15.21 37.92
CA VAL A 726 10.80 -15.36 37.85
C VAL A 726 10.44 -15.88 36.46
N THR A 727 9.67 -16.96 36.42
CA THR A 727 9.14 -17.52 35.17
C THR A 727 7.66 -17.20 35.06
N VAL A 728 7.26 -16.62 33.93
CA VAL A 728 5.88 -16.29 33.57
C VAL A 728 5.49 -17.12 32.35
N GLU A 729 4.49 -17.99 32.52
CA GLU A 729 3.88 -18.77 31.45
C GLU A 729 2.57 -18.06 31.04
N VAL A 730 2.53 -17.50 29.84
CA VAL A 730 1.32 -16.93 29.24
C VAL A 730 0.60 -18.02 28.47
N TYR A 731 -0.68 -18.24 28.74
CA TYR A 731 -1.49 -19.27 28.08
C TYR A 731 -2.76 -18.68 27.47
N SER A 732 -3.13 -19.13 26.27
CA SER A 732 -4.46 -18.85 25.71
C SER A 732 -5.48 -19.75 26.39
N LEU A 733 -6.71 -19.28 26.43
CA LEU A 733 -7.86 -20.05 26.87
C LEU A 733 -8.79 -20.26 25.67
N ASP A 734 -9.50 -21.39 25.61
CA ASP A 734 -10.60 -21.60 24.66
C ASP A 734 -11.96 -21.23 25.28
N ALA A 735 -13.04 -21.35 24.49
CA ALA A 735 -14.40 -21.06 24.96
C ALA A 735 -14.89 -21.99 26.09
N SER A 736 -14.26 -23.16 26.25
CA SER A 736 -14.51 -24.12 27.32
C SER A 736 -13.61 -23.89 28.55
N GLY A 737 -12.68 -22.94 28.47
CA GLY A 737 -11.71 -22.62 29.53
C GLY A 737 -10.48 -23.53 29.56
N ASN A 738 -10.25 -24.35 28.54
CA ASN A 738 -9.02 -25.14 28.45
C ASN A 738 -7.83 -24.22 28.11
N SER A 739 -6.68 -24.46 28.74
CA SER A 739 -5.48 -23.64 28.56
C SER A 739 -4.45 -24.28 27.63
N SER A 740 -3.78 -23.47 26.81
CA SER A 740 -2.62 -23.85 26.02
C SER A 740 -1.51 -22.83 26.21
N THR A 741 -0.30 -23.28 26.57
CA THR A 741 0.83 -22.37 26.79
C THR A 741 1.24 -21.74 25.48
N VAL A 742 1.13 -20.42 25.42
CA VAL A 742 1.47 -19.61 24.26
C VAL A 742 2.91 -19.13 24.39
N GLN A 743 3.34 -18.61 25.53
CA GLN A 743 4.69 -18.03 25.67
C GLN A 743 5.26 -18.30 27.06
N THR A 744 6.57 -18.52 27.16
CA THR A 744 7.31 -18.56 28.44
C THR A 744 8.29 -17.42 28.48
N VAL A 745 8.23 -16.59 29.53
CA VAL A 745 9.10 -15.44 29.75
C VAL A 745 9.84 -15.61 31.06
N THR A 746 11.16 -15.48 31.04
CA THR A 746 11.99 -15.49 32.26
C THR A 746 12.51 -14.08 32.51
N MET A 747 12.48 -13.61 33.76
CA MET A 747 13.01 -12.31 34.19
C MET A 747 13.84 -12.49 35.44
N ASN A 748 14.97 -11.78 35.56
CA ASN A 748 15.78 -11.76 36.78
C ASN A 748 15.51 -10.48 37.58
N PHE A 749 15.20 -10.62 38.87
CA PHE A 749 15.16 -9.50 39.82
C PHE A 749 16.47 -9.47 40.60
N PRO A 750 17.38 -8.52 40.35
CA PRO A 750 18.69 -8.52 40.99
C PRO A 750 18.61 -8.12 42.46
N ALA A 751 19.60 -8.57 43.25
CA ALA A 751 19.77 -8.10 44.61
C ALA A 751 20.09 -6.60 44.64
N ALA A 752 19.49 -5.86 45.57
CA ALA A 752 19.66 -4.42 45.71
C ALA A 752 19.28 -3.94 47.13
N THR A 753 19.62 -2.70 47.47
CA THR A 753 19.11 -2.07 48.69
C THR A 753 17.98 -1.12 48.34
N PHE A 754 16.79 -1.38 48.87
CA PHE A 754 15.59 -0.57 48.62
C PHE A 754 15.31 0.37 49.81
N PRO A 755 14.67 1.53 49.57
CA PRO A 755 14.16 2.37 50.65
C PRO A 755 13.12 1.60 51.45
N LEU A 756 12.96 1.98 52.72
CA LEU A 756 11.79 1.53 53.48
C LEU A 756 10.54 2.28 53.01
N PRO A 757 9.37 1.61 52.97
CA PRO A 757 8.08 2.30 52.91
C PRO A 757 8.02 3.38 54.00
N SER A 758 7.77 4.62 53.60
CA SER A 758 8.08 5.83 54.39
C SER A 758 7.17 6.06 55.61
N ALA A 759 6.06 5.32 55.71
CA ALA A 759 5.13 5.29 56.83
C ALA A 759 4.25 4.02 56.76
N VAL A 760 3.43 3.81 57.80
CA VAL A 760 2.27 2.92 57.68
C VAL A 760 1.30 3.54 56.67
N ALA A 761 0.89 2.76 55.69
CA ALA A 761 -0.03 3.19 54.65
C ALA A 761 -1.37 3.65 55.26
N PRO A 762 -2.12 4.54 54.60
CA PRO A 762 -3.33 5.10 55.17
C PRO A 762 -4.39 4.01 55.44
N SER A 763 -4.92 3.99 56.66
CA SER A 763 -5.94 3.01 57.09
C SER A 763 -7.34 3.29 56.57
N SER A 764 -7.57 4.48 56.02
CA SER A 764 -8.84 4.91 55.44
C SER A 764 -8.58 6.04 54.45
N ILE A 765 -8.87 5.79 53.17
CA ILE A 765 -8.90 6.78 52.09
C ILE A 765 -10.31 6.80 51.52
N THR A 766 -10.95 7.96 51.56
CA THR A 766 -12.26 8.17 50.94
C THR A 766 -12.08 9.13 49.75
N PRO A 767 -12.12 8.65 48.50
CA PRO A 767 -12.03 9.54 47.35
C PRO A 767 -13.16 10.57 47.34
N THR A 768 -12.87 11.78 46.87
CA THR A 768 -13.84 12.89 46.81
C THR A 768 -15.09 12.47 46.01
N GLY A 769 -16.26 12.48 46.66
CA GLY A 769 -17.53 12.06 46.07
C GLY A 769 -17.88 10.57 46.23
N SER A 770 -17.03 9.78 46.89
CA SER A 770 -17.32 8.39 47.29
C SER A 770 -17.83 8.31 48.72
N THR A 771 -18.80 7.44 48.98
CA THR A 771 -19.23 7.04 50.34
C THR A 771 -18.44 5.86 50.89
N THR A 772 -17.56 5.28 50.08
CA THR A 772 -16.76 4.11 50.41
C THR A 772 -15.36 4.52 50.83
N ALA A 773 -14.95 4.13 52.03
CA ALA A 773 -13.58 4.23 52.50
C ALA A 773 -12.78 2.97 52.14
N TYR A 774 -11.51 3.16 51.79
CA TYR A 774 -10.59 2.10 51.39
C TYR A 774 -9.40 2.02 52.37
N ASP A 775 -9.08 0.83 52.84
CA ASP A 775 -7.89 0.57 53.64
C ASP A 775 -6.69 0.28 52.72
N PHE A 776 -5.76 1.22 52.61
CA PHE A 776 -4.57 1.09 51.78
C PHE A 776 -3.44 0.32 52.49
N ARG A 777 -3.68 -0.24 53.68
CA ARG A 777 -2.72 -1.15 54.35
C ARG A 777 -2.80 -2.58 53.84
N SER A 778 -3.77 -2.91 52.98
CA SER A 778 -3.94 -4.24 52.39
C SER A 778 -4.32 -4.16 50.91
N PHE A 779 -3.83 -5.10 50.10
CA PHE A 779 -4.32 -5.29 48.73
C PHE A 779 -5.77 -5.82 48.71
N TYR A 780 -6.11 -6.73 49.63
CA TYR A 780 -7.43 -7.35 49.74
C TYR A 780 -8.33 -6.61 50.73
N ASP A 781 -9.65 -6.82 50.63
CA ASP A 781 -10.59 -6.38 51.65
C ASP A 781 -10.22 -6.96 53.01
N VAL A 782 -10.36 -6.14 54.04
CA VAL A 782 -10.07 -6.52 55.43
C VAL A 782 -11.40 -6.70 56.15
N VAL A 783 -11.58 -7.86 56.80
CA VAL A 783 -12.73 -8.11 57.68
C VAL A 783 -12.32 -7.81 59.11
N SER A 784 -13.01 -6.86 59.74
CA SER A 784 -12.82 -6.51 61.14
C SER A 784 -14.18 -6.57 61.86
N GLY A 785 -14.39 -7.60 62.69
CA GLY A 785 -15.69 -7.85 63.30
C GLY A 785 -16.75 -8.23 62.26
N SER A 786 -17.92 -7.58 62.28
CA SER A 786 -19.02 -7.79 61.30
C SER A 786 -18.96 -6.89 60.06
N ALA A 787 -17.96 -5.99 59.96
CA ALA A 787 -17.81 -5.05 58.85
C ALA A 787 -16.68 -5.45 57.89
N THR A 788 -16.88 -5.22 56.59
CA THR A 788 -15.85 -5.39 55.55
C THR A 788 -15.36 -4.02 55.10
N THR A 789 -14.08 -3.74 55.31
CA THR A 789 -13.41 -2.54 54.77
C THR A 789 -12.74 -2.91 53.45
N LYS A 790 -12.94 -2.09 52.42
CA LYS A 790 -12.44 -2.39 51.08
C LYS A 790 -10.91 -2.18 50.97
N GLY A 791 -10.18 -3.11 50.38
CA GLY A 791 -8.73 -3.01 50.13
C GLY A 791 -8.40 -2.32 48.80
N ARG A 792 -7.11 -2.27 48.44
CA ARG A 792 -6.63 -1.59 47.22
C ARG A 792 -7.21 -2.17 45.91
N PHE A 793 -7.42 -3.48 45.82
CA PHE A 793 -8.04 -4.11 44.63
C PHE A 793 -9.54 -3.81 44.50
N SER A 794 -10.18 -3.35 45.58
CA SER A 794 -11.60 -3.02 45.61
C SER A 794 -11.89 -1.54 45.34
N ALA A 795 -10.86 -0.73 45.15
CA ALA A 795 -10.96 0.69 44.85
C ALA A 795 -11.67 0.95 43.51
N ASP A 796 -12.89 1.51 43.56
CA ASP A 796 -13.72 1.77 42.38
C ASP A 796 -13.52 3.21 41.90
N SER A 797 -12.58 3.43 40.96
CA SER A 797 -12.31 4.71 40.27
C SER A 797 -11.85 5.88 41.18
N PRO A 798 -10.99 6.82 40.73
CA PRO A 798 -9.83 6.69 39.84
C PRO A 798 -8.59 6.16 40.58
N LEU A 799 -8.76 5.60 41.78
CA LEU A 799 -7.63 5.30 42.65
C LEU A 799 -6.74 4.24 41.98
N LEU A 800 -5.48 4.61 41.76
CA LEU A 800 -4.45 3.68 41.31
C LEU A 800 -3.95 2.91 42.53
N PRO A 801 -3.55 1.63 42.40
CA PRO A 801 -3.18 0.81 43.56
C PRO A 801 -1.90 1.27 44.27
N VAL A 802 -1.22 2.33 43.80
CA VAL A 802 0.05 2.86 44.32
C VAL A 802 -0.17 4.16 45.12
N SER A 803 0.43 4.25 46.30
CA SER A 803 0.42 5.40 47.22
C SER A 803 1.83 5.99 47.40
N LYS A 804 1.92 7.25 47.87
CA LYS A 804 3.19 7.93 48.20
C LYS A 804 4.03 7.24 49.29
N THR A 805 3.40 6.37 50.07
CA THR A 805 4.04 5.62 51.17
C THR A 805 4.67 4.32 50.71
N ASP A 806 4.37 3.88 49.48
CA ASP A 806 4.84 2.62 48.94
C ASP A 806 6.27 2.71 48.40
N VAL A 807 6.87 1.54 48.20
CA VAL A 807 8.09 1.39 47.41
C VAL A 807 7.78 0.52 46.21
N VAL A 808 8.15 0.97 45.00
CA VAL A 808 7.87 0.25 43.75
C VAL A 808 9.15 0.05 42.95
N ARG A 809 9.39 -1.18 42.49
CA ARG A 809 10.60 -1.60 41.78
C ARG A 809 10.27 -2.48 40.59
N SER A 810 10.72 -2.12 39.39
CA SER A 810 10.42 -2.90 38.18
C SER A 810 11.64 -3.46 37.46
N VAL A 811 11.40 -4.56 36.77
CA VAL A 811 12.21 -5.10 35.68
C VAL A 811 11.46 -4.81 34.36
N VAL A 812 12.20 -4.38 33.36
CA VAL A 812 11.71 -3.77 32.10
C VAL A 812 12.52 -4.33 30.93
N PRO A 813 12.06 -4.18 29.67
CA PRO A 813 12.81 -4.67 28.52
C PRO A 813 14.14 -3.94 28.42
N ALA A 814 15.24 -4.67 28.27
CA ALA A 814 16.59 -4.12 28.29
C ALA A 814 16.79 -3.00 27.25
N ALA A 815 16.22 -3.18 26.06
CA ALA A 815 16.28 -2.21 24.97
C ALA A 815 15.01 -1.35 24.84
N GLY A 816 14.05 -1.48 25.76
CA GLY A 816 12.77 -0.77 25.72
C GLY A 816 11.78 -1.22 24.63
N ASP A 817 12.14 -2.17 23.77
CA ASP A 817 11.31 -2.70 22.68
C ASP A 817 10.64 -4.04 23.05
N PRO A 818 9.34 -4.07 23.42
CA PRO A 818 8.63 -5.29 23.76
C PRO A 818 8.34 -6.20 22.55
N ARG A 819 8.56 -5.76 21.30
CA ARG A 819 8.36 -6.62 20.12
C ARG A 819 9.36 -7.77 20.08
N LEU A 820 10.59 -7.55 20.54
CA LEU A 820 11.60 -8.62 20.65
C LEU A 820 11.18 -9.72 21.62
N ILE A 821 10.40 -9.38 22.64
CA ILE A 821 9.83 -10.35 23.58
C ILE A 821 8.65 -11.04 22.93
N ALA A 822 7.70 -10.29 22.36
CA ALA A 822 6.48 -10.81 21.74
C ALA A 822 6.72 -11.86 20.65
N ALA A 823 7.77 -11.66 19.84
CA ALA A 823 8.13 -12.52 18.73
C ALA A 823 8.81 -13.84 19.15
N MET A 824 9.13 -14.03 20.43
CA MET A 824 9.79 -15.25 20.94
C MET A 824 8.81 -16.14 21.71
N LYS A 825 8.79 -17.43 21.39
CA LYS A 825 8.06 -18.44 22.20
C LYS A 825 8.64 -18.57 23.61
N LYS A 826 9.98 -18.52 23.70
CA LYS A 826 10.75 -18.58 24.96
C LYS A 826 11.61 -17.32 25.05
N ALA A 827 11.17 -16.35 25.85
CA ALA A 827 11.90 -15.11 26.07
C ALA A 827 12.85 -15.26 27.29
N PRO A 828 14.19 -15.19 27.08
CA PRO A 828 15.15 -15.34 28.16
C PRO A 828 15.27 -14.07 29.03
N ALA A 829 15.83 -14.23 30.24
CA ALA A 829 16.07 -13.12 31.17
C ALA A 829 16.97 -12.01 30.62
N SER A 830 17.83 -12.32 29.63
CA SER A 830 18.70 -11.34 28.98
C SER A 830 17.95 -10.26 28.18
N LEU A 831 16.67 -10.48 27.85
CA LEU A 831 15.83 -9.44 27.21
C LEU A 831 15.32 -8.39 28.21
N PHE A 832 15.58 -8.58 29.50
CA PHE A 832 15.12 -7.72 30.56
C PHE A 832 16.29 -7.13 31.36
N THR A 833 16.07 -5.96 31.94
CA THR A 833 16.99 -5.29 32.86
C THR A 833 16.23 -4.66 34.02
N SER A 834 16.90 -4.43 35.14
CA SER A 834 16.35 -3.62 36.21
C SER A 834 16.17 -2.17 35.76
N PHE A 835 15.09 -1.52 36.19
CA PHE A 835 14.85 -0.10 35.92
C PHE A 835 16.05 0.79 36.34
N ALA A 836 16.29 1.92 35.68
CA ALA A 836 17.49 2.74 35.89
C ALA A 836 17.74 3.14 37.37
N SER A 837 16.68 3.48 38.11
CA SER A 837 16.74 3.84 39.54
C SER A 837 16.44 2.67 40.49
N TYR A 838 16.52 1.42 40.02
CA TYR A 838 16.14 0.24 40.80
C TYR A 838 16.89 0.11 42.13
N SER A 839 18.20 0.35 42.12
CA SER A 839 19.05 0.28 43.32
C SER A 839 19.14 1.59 44.10
N ASP A 840 18.41 2.64 43.71
CA ASP A 840 18.43 3.91 44.43
C ASP A 840 17.64 3.77 45.75
N LYS A 841 18.37 3.84 46.87
CA LYS A 841 17.81 3.72 48.22
C LYS A 841 17.08 4.98 48.71
N THR A 842 17.09 6.05 47.94
CA THR A 842 16.45 7.34 48.28
C THR A 842 15.15 7.56 47.51
N MET A 843 14.99 6.92 46.34
CA MET A 843 13.80 7.06 45.51
C MET A 843 12.77 5.95 45.81
N PRO A 844 11.57 6.26 46.34
CA PRO A 844 10.55 5.24 46.58
C PRO A 844 10.04 4.58 45.29
N PHE A 845 10.07 5.27 44.15
CA PHE A 845 9.55 4.77 42.88
C PHE A 845 10.63 4.61 41.82
N ALA A 846 10.71 3.40 41.24
CA ALA A 846 11.58 3.09 40.12
C ALA A 846 10.85 2.11 39.18
N PHE A 847 9.86 2.63 38.45
CA PHE A 847 9.02 1.84 37.55
C PHE A 847 8.36 2.68 36.44
N ASN A 848 7.81 2.00 35.43
CA ASN A 848 7.13 2.57 34.26
C ASN A 848 5.78 1.85 34.00
N ALA A 849 4.98 1.57 35.02
CA ALA A 849 3.67 0.93 34.77
C ALA A 849 2.66 1.94 34.19
N ARG A 850 1.76 1.43 33.35
CA ARG A 850 0.76 2.20 32.60
C ARG A 850 -0.63 1.55 32.75
N ALA A 851 -1.67 2.38 32.83
CA ALA A 851 -3.04 1.94 32.58
C ALA A 851 -3.24 1.63 31.08
N GLY A 852 -4.35 0.98 30.74
CA GLY A 852 -4.56 0.37 29.42
C GLY A 852 -4.59 1.27 28.18
N ILE A 853 -4.57 2.59 28.34
CA ILE A 853 -4.51 3.56 27.22
C ILE A 853 -3.31 4.50 27.34
N GLY A 854 -2.28 4.04 28.06
CA GLY A 854 -1.00 4.72 28.17
C GLY A 854 -0.90 5.76 29.29
N TYR A 855 -1.79 5.74 30.29
CA TYR A 855 -1.70 6.65 31.43
C TYR A 855 -0.68 6.16 32.46
N PRO A 856 0.35 6.94 32.83
CA PRO A 856 1.31 6.55 33.86
C PRO A 856 0.67 6.45 35.24
N PHE A 857 1.06 5.41 35.98
CA PHE A 857 0.70 5.29 37.39
C PHE A 857 1.35 6.38 38.25
N TYR A 858 0.81 6.64 39.44
CA TYR A 858 1.43 7.57 40.39
C TYR A 858 2.88 7.17 40.68
N GLY A 859 3.82 8.12 40.59
CA GLY A 859 5.26 7.87 40.79
C GLY A 859 5.95 7.13 39.63
N SER A 860 5.23 6.79 38.56
CA SER A 860 5.78 6.14 37.39
C SER A 860 6.64 7.12 36.58
N SER A 861 7.81 6.68 36.16
CA SER A 861 8.68 7.45 35.25
C SER A 861 8.12 7.45 33.85
N MET A 862 8.29 8.55 33.10
CA MET A 862 7.86 8.70 31.71
C MET A 862 9.02 8.41 30.74
N GLY A 863 8.71 7.77 29.61
CA GLY A 863 9.67 7.48 28.55
C GLY A 863 9.60 8.47 27.39
N GLY A 864 10.55 8.38 26.46
CA GLY A 864 10.54 9.18 25.23
C GLY A 864 11.03 8.38 24.03
N LEU A 865 10.43 8.61 22.86
CA LEU A 865 10.86 7.97 21.60
C LEU A 865 12.00 8.76 20.97
N VAL A 866 11.82 10.07 20.89
CA VAL A 866 12.74 10.99 20.21
C VAL A 866 13.64 11.69 21.22
N SER A 867 14.92 11.81 20.89
CA SER A 867 15.87 12.57 21.72
C SER A 867 15.63 14.08 21.62
N SER A 868 15.97 14.83 22.68
CA SER A 868 15.94 16.31 22.69
C SER A 868 14.57 16.97 22.48
N VAL A 869 13.47 16.22 22.58
CA VAL A 869 12.11 16.77 22.63
C VAL A 869 11.56 16.69 24.04
N SER A 870 10.80 17.70 24.44
CA SER A 870 10.04 17.66 25.70
C SER A 870 8.67 17.06 25.42
N TYR A 871 8.51 15.77 25.68
CA TYR A 871 7.17 15.21 25.90
C TYR A 871 6.52 15.93 27.09
N PRO A 872 5.17 15.96 27.17
CA PRO A 872 4.47 16.60 28.27
C PRO A 872 5.08 16.21 29.63
N GLY A 873 5.60 17.22 30.34
CA GLY A 873 6.56 17.02 31.41
C GLY A 873 5.96 16.44 32.69
N THR A 874 6.49 15.30 33.11
CA THR A 874 7.31 15.06 34.33
C THR A 874 7.29 16.04 35.53
N THR A 875 6.73 17.26 35.49
CA THR A 875 6.66 18.20 36.63
C THR A 875 5.40 19.06 36.71
N ALA A 876 4.82 19.52 35.59
CA ALA A 876 3.68 20.45 35.61
C ALA A 876 2.32 19.79 35.92
N PHE A 877 2.13 18.52 35.51
CA PHE A 877 0.89 17.78 35.72
C PHE A 877 0.94 16.81 36.90
N ALA A 878 2.14 16.43 37.36
CA ALA A 878 2.38 15.57 38.51
C ALA A 878 1.74 16.12 39.80
N GLY A 879 1.70 17.44 39.97
CA GLY A 879 1.08 18.10 41.14
C GLY A 879 -0.42 18.40 41.01
N THR A 880 -0.97 18.46 39.79
CA THR A 880 -2.29 19.09 39.57
C THR A 880 -3.45 18.09 39.41
N TYR A 881 -3.19 16.85 38.99
CA TYR A 881 -4.25 15.86 38.66
C TYR A 881 -4.12 14.48 39.35
N TYR A 882 -3.00 14.16 40.01
CA TYR A 882 -2.78 12.88 40.71
C TYR A 882 -3.35 12.83 42.15
N LYS A 883 -4.39 13.62 42.41
CA LYS A 883 -4.71 14.17 43.74
C LYS A 883 -5.42 13.24 44.74
N GLN A 884 -5.81 12.00 44.39
CA GLN A 884 -6.71 11.22 45.24
C GLN A 884 -6.09 10.11 46.10
N ASN A 885 -4.84 9.70 45.84
CA ASN A 885 -4.20 8.62 46.60
C ASN A 885 -3.40 9.11 47.84
N ASP A 886 -3.43 10.42 48.11
CA ASP A 886 -2.73 11.05 49.22
C ASP A 886 -3.73 11.64 50.24
N PRO A 887 -3.79 11.13 51.49
CA PRO A 887 -4.68 11.67 52.53
C PRO A 887 -4.37 13.11 52.95
N ALA A 888 -3.23 13.69 52.54
CA ALA A 888 -2.87 15.08 52.84
C ALA A 888 -3.42 16.11 51.84
N ILE A 889 -4.11 15.70 50.77
CA ILE A 889 -4.58 16.60 49.70
C ILE A 889 -6.12 16.63 49.67
N THR A 890 -6.71 17.62 50.34
CA THR A 890 -8.14 17.95 50.26
C THR A 890 -8.39 18.86 49.05
N ALA A 891 -8.88 18.31 47.94
CA ALA A 891 -9.29 19.12 46.79
C ALA A 891 -10.70 18.77 46.30
N THR A 892 -11.50 19.83 46.16
CA THR A 892 -12.86 19.86 45.62
C THR A 892 -12.76 20.04 44.10
N GLY A 893 -13.08 19.01 43.31
CA GLY A 893 -13.11 19.09 41.86
C GLY A 893 -12.96 17.72 41.18
N GLY A 894 -13.92 17.33 40.35
CA GLY A 894 -13.96 16.03 39.69
C GLY A 894 -12.75 15.76 38.79
N LEU A 895 -12.46 14.47 38.60
CA LEU A 895 -11.33 14.01 37.78
C LEU A 895 -11.67 14.21 36.31
N TYR A 896 -10.93 15.09 35.65
CA TYR A 896 -10.96 15.16 34.19
C TYR A 896 -9.83 14.29 33.64
N PHE A 897 -10.19 13.31 32.80
CA PHE A 897 -9.32 12.41 32.03
C PHE A 897 -8.51 13.17 30.95
N ILE A 898 -7.85 14.26 31.33
CA ILE A 898 -7.16 15.17 30.43
C ILE A 898 -5.67 15.16 30.84
N ILE A 899 -5.08 13.97 30.78
CA ILE A 899 -3.68 13.75 31.10
C ILE A 899 -2.92 13.61 29.79
N PRO A 900 -1.77 14.30 29.61
CA PRO A 900 -0.93 14.02 28.47
C PRO A 900 -0.34 12.60 28.57
N LYS A 901 -0.51 11.83 27.50
CA LYS A 901 0.05 10.48 27.39
C LYS A 901 1.50 10.56 26.93
N ASP A 902 2.36 9.75 27.52
CA ASP A 902 3.71 9.56 27.01
C ASP A 902 3.77 8.42 25.99
N PRO A 903 4.83 8.41 25.16
CA PRO A 903 5.12 7.26 24.32
C PRO A 903 5.32 5.97 25.13
N GLN A 904 5.00 4.83 24.52
CA GLN A 904 5.19 3.50 25.10
C GLN A 904 6.66 3.06 25.01
N VAL A 905 7.52 3.76 25.77
CA VAL A 905 8.94 3.44 25.92
C VAL A 905 9.21 3.07 27.37
N LEU A 906 9.37 1.78 27.61
CA LEU A 906 9.70 1.28 28.93
C LEU A 906 11.21 1.51 29.15
N SER A 907 11.57 2.23 30.21
CA SER A 907 12.95 2.37 30.75
C SER A 907 13.92 3.38 30.13
N GLN A 908 13.57 4.05 29.03
CA GLN A 908 14.50 4.96 28.33
C GLN A 908 13.86 6.33 28.03
N ALA A 909 14.69 7.38 28.10
CA ALA A 909 14.27 8.75 27.76
C ALA A 909 14.24 9.03 26.25
N SER A 910 14.92 8.19 25.47
CA SER A 910 14.97 8.20 24.00
C SER A 910 15.42 6.83 23.52
N VAL A 911 15.02 6.42 22.32
CA VAL A 911 15.41 5.13 21.74
C VAL A 911 16.09 5.29 20.39
N THR A 912 17.00 4.37 20.08
CA THR A 912 17.73 4.31 18.80
C THR A 912 17.95 2.87 18.40
N GLN A 913 18.14 2.63 17.11
CA GLN A 913 18.63 1.34 16.62
C GLN A 913 20.11 1.13 16.96
N THR A 914 20.61 -0.06 16.64
CA THR A 914 22.05 -0.33 16.64
C THR A 914 22.79 0.66 15.73
N GLY A 915 23.92 1.19 16.18
CA GLY A 915 24.72 2.12 15.39
C GLY A 915 24.22 3.57 15.37
N GLY A 916 23.24 3.91 16.23
CA GLY A 916 22.76 5.29 16.38
C GLY A 916 21.79 5.76 15.30
N VAL A 917 21.29 4.84 14.47
CA VAL A 917 20.19 5.12 13.53
C VAL A 917 18.91 5.43 14.32
N ALA A 918 18.08 6.33 13.81
CA ALA A 918 16.81 6.67 14.45
C ALA A 918 15.93 5.42 14.62
N ALA A 919 15.32 5.26 15.79
CA ALA A 919 14.45 4.14 16.10
C ALA A 919 13.18 4.10 15.22
N ASP A 920 12.75 2.90 14.86
CA ASP A 920 11.51 2.66 14.12
C ASP A 920 10.35 2.36 15.06
N TRP A 921 9.31 3.18 14.96
CA TRP A 921 8.13 3.15 15.82
C TRP A 921 6.92 3.79 15.12
N ASP A 922 5.72 3.53 15.65
CA ASP A 922 4.46 3.90 15.03
C ASP A 922 3.75 5.04 15.78
N ASN A 923 3.16 5.97 15.03
CA ASN A 923 2.16 6.86 15.61
C ASN A 923 0.88 6.05 15.93
N GLY A 924 0.44 6.10 17.19
CA GLY A 924 -0.81 5.49 17.64
C GLY A 924 -2.05 6.14 17.01
N LEU A 925 -3.19 5.46 17.05
CA LEU A 925 -4.45 6.00 16.50
C LEU A 925 -4.92 7.23 17.28
N ALA A 926 -5.31 8.29 16.57
CA ALA A 926 -5.85 9.53 17.10
C ALA A 926 -5.02 10.08 18.29
N ASN A 927 -5.58 10.05 19.50
CA ASN A 927 -4.98 10.50 20.75
C ASN A 927 -4.33 9.36 21.56
N LEU A 928 -4.18 8.15 21.04
CA LEU A 928 -3.43 7.07 21.69
C LEU A 928 -1.92 7.31 21.64
N SER A 929 -1.20 6.79 22.65
CA SER A 929 0.25 6.86 22.74
C SER A 929 0.93 6.26 21.53
N ASP A 930 2.03 6.86 21.11
CA ASP A 930 2.94 6.31 20.11
C ASP A 930 3.81 5.22 20.72
N GLY A 931 4.31 4.29 19.90
CA GLY A 931 5.05 3.15 20.45
C GLY A 931 5.48 2.08 19.45
N PRO A 932 6.02 0.97 19.97
CA PRO A 932 6.52 -0.17 19.19
C PRO A 932 5.36 -1.07 18.74
N TYR A 933 4.55 -0.56 17.81
CA TYR A 933 3.43 -1.29 17.21
C TYR A 933 3.84 -1.94 15.88
N ILE A 934 2.92 -2.74 15.34
CA ILE A 934 3.08 -3.46 14.07
C ILE A 934 2.12 -2.95 12.97
N ASN A 935 1.66 -1.69 13.06
CA ASN A 935 0.78 -1.04 12.07
C ASN A 935 -0.46 -1.86 11.63
N LYS A 936 -1.25 -2.36 12.59
CA LYS A 936 -2.48 -3.10 12.29
C LYS A 936 -3.41 -2.33 11.31
N PRO A 937 -4.02 -2.99 10.30
CA PRO A 937 -4.95 -2.35 9.38
C PRO A 937 -6.20 -1.79 10.07
N ASP A 938 -6.83 -0.80 9.44
CA ASP A 938 -8.01 -0.09 9.96
C ASP A 938 -9.32 -0.67 9.39
N GLU A 939 -10.05 -1.45 10.18
CA GLU A 939 -11.38 -1.96 9.83
C GLU A 939 -12.53 -0.95 10.04
N GLY A 940 -12.25 0.30 10.43
CA GLY A 940 -13.25 1.36 10.61
C GLY A 940 -13.90 1.42 11.99
N ASP A 941 -14.49 2.58 12.26
CA ASP A 941 -15.07 2.92 13.57
C ASP A 941 -16.24 3.91 13.42
N VAL A 942 -17.22 3.85 14.33
CA VAL A 942 -18.38 4.77 14.34
C VAL A 942 -18.50 5.62 15.59
N GLY A 943 -17.64 5.41 16.59
CA GLY A 943 -17.81 6.09 17.87
C GLY A 943 -19.18 5.82 18.51
N ASN A 944 -19.64 6.73 19.36
CA ASN A 944 -20.95 6.68 20.01
C ASN A 944 -21.64 8.06 20.01
N THR A 945 -22.73 8.20 20.78
CA THR A 945 -23.51 9.43 20.89
C THR A 945 -22.73 10.61 21.49
N THR A 946 -21.77 10.34 22.38
CA THR A 946 -20.99 11.35 23.12
C THR A 946 -19.62 11.60 22.48
N TYR A 947 -18.94 10.54 22.03
CA TYR A 947 -17.57 10.57 21.54
C TYR A 947 -17.50 10.10 20.08
N LYS A 948 -16.70 10.81 19.27
CA LYS A 948 -16.58 10.60 17.83
C LYS A 948 -15.58 9.49 17.49
N PRO A 949 -15.70 8.83 16.31
CA PRO A 949 -14.83 7.72 15.88
C PRO A 949 -13.36 7.97 16.18
N TYR A 950 -12.60 6.92 16.51
CA TYR A 950 -11.19 6.87 16.91
C TYR A 950 -10.83 7.65 18.19
N PHE A 951 -11.54 8.73 18.50
CA PHE A 951 -11.28 9.58 19.65
C PHE A 951 -12.03 9.11 20.92
N GLN A 952 -12.99 8.19 20.78
CA GLN A 952 -13.67 7.57 21.93
C GLN A 952 -12.88 6.43 22.57
N LEU A 953 -11.80 5.94 21.92
CA LEU A 953 -11.01 4.79 22.38
C LEU A 953 -10.45 4.99 23.79
N ASP A 954 -10.37 6.25 24.23
CA ASP A 954 -9.95 6.67 25.57
C ASP A 954 -11.03 6.64 26.66
N TYR A 955 -12.29 6.61 26.25
CA TYR A 955 -13.41 6.93 27.14
C TYR A 955 -14.43 5.80 27.22
N THR A 956 -14.55 5.00 26.16
CA THR A 956 -15.54 3.92 26.07
C THR A 956 -15.01 2.74 25.25
N GLY A 957 -15.24 1.51 25.72
CA GLY A 957 -15.23 0.34 24.84
C GLY A 957 -16.48 0.36 23.97
N THR A 958 -16.47 1.09 22.86
CA THR A 958 -17.64 1.19 21.99
C THR A 958 -18.02 -0.17 21.41
N TRP A 959 -19.28 -0.54 21.61
CA TRP A 959 -19.88 -1.80 21.17
C TRP A 959 -20.53 -1.69 19.80
N THR A 960 -20.60 -0.48 19.26
CA THR A 960 -21.37 -0.19 18.07
C THR A 960 -20.61 -0.65 16.83
N LEU A 961 -21.28 -1.42 15.98
CA LEU A 961 -20.75 -1.75 14.68
C LEU A 961 -20.64 -0.51 13.80
N PRO A 962 -19.55 -0.34 13.03
CA PRO A 962 -19.52 0.61 11.93
C PRO A 962 -20.56 0.30 10.85
N GLY A 963 -21.20 -0.88 10.92
CA GLY A 963 -22.14 -1.38 9.94
C GLY A 963 -21.45 -1.61 8.59
N SER A 964 -22.24 -1.91 7.57
CA SER A 964 -21.74 -2.07 6.21
C SER A 964 -21.32 -0.74 5.55
N THR A 965 -21.52 0.40 6.23
CA THR A 965 -21.26 1.74 5.71
C THR A 965 -19.77 2.02 5.48
N TYR A 966 -18.84 1.45 6.25
CA TYR A 966 -17.40 1.77 6.15
C TYR A 966 -16.53 0.58 5.74
N PHE A 967 -17.17 -0.53 5.36
CA PHE A 967 -16.48 -1.77 5.02
C PHE A 967 -16.20 -1.87 3.52
N SER A 968 -14.92 -2.04 3.17
CA SER A 968 -14.41 -2.45 1.86
C SER A 968 -13.01 -3.03 2.02
N PRO A 969 -12.68 -4.18 1.38
CA PRO A 969 -11.33 -4.75 1.43
C PRO A 969 -10.23 -3.76 1.03
N ASN A 970 -10.42 -3.06 -0.09
CA ASN A 970 -9.43 -2.12 -0.63
C ASN A 970 -9.30 -0.84 0.20
N ARG A 971 -10.26 -0.55 1.10
CA ARG A 971 -10.14 0.54 2.08
C ARG A 971 -9.35 0.12 3.32
N ILE A 972 -9.48 -1.13 3.77
CA ILE A 972 -8.85 -1.65 5.00
C ILE A 972 -7.36 -1.86 4.80
N VAL A 973 -6.96 -2.56 3.74
CA VAL A 973 -5.55 -2.83 3.41
C VAL A 973 -5.27 -2.38 1.98
N PRO A 974 -4.49 -1.29 1.78
CA PRO A 974 -4.21 -0.80 0.43
C PRO A 974 -3.13 -1.64 -0.29
N SER A 975 -2.09 -2.07 0.42
CA SER A 975 -0.98 -2.86 -0.15
C SER A 975 -0.07 -3.47 0.91
N ALA A 976 0.91 -4.26 0.46
CA ALA A 976 1.92 -4.91 1.30
C ALA A 976 2.87 -3.95 2.02
N ALA A 977 2.92 -2.66 1.64
CA ALA A 977 3.73 -1.68 2.35
C ALA A 977 3.21 -1.40 3.78
N MET A 978 2.05 -1.94 4.13
CA MET A 978 1.59 -1.98 5.52
C MET A 978 2.50 -2.83 6.44
N PHE A 979 3.35 -3.71 5.89
CA PHE A 979 4.27 -4.56 6.67
C PHE A 979 5.47 -3.80 7.25
N GLY A 980 5.64 -2.50 6.99
CA GLY A 980 6.84 -1.73 7.35
C GLY A 980 7.19 -1.81 8.83
N SER A 981 6.20 -1.84 9.72
CA SER A 981 6.42 -1.89 11.17
C SER A 981 6.74 -3.28 11.73
N LEU A 982 6.92 -4.30 10.88
CA LEU A 982 7.37 -5.63 11.29
C LEU A 982 8.88 -5.65 11.59
N PRO A 983 9.32 -6.15 12.76
CA PRO A 983 10.74 -6.22 13.13
C PRO A 983 11.62 -7.04 12.18
N THR A 984 12.89 -6.65 12.04
CA THR A 984 13.88 -7.34 11.19
C THR A 984 15.12 -7.84 11.93
N GLY A 985 15.08 -7.83 13.27
CA GLY A 985 16.20 -8.24 14.12
C GLY A 985 15.76 -8.90 15.42
N VAL A 986 14.71 -9.71 15.38
CA VAL A 986 14.21 -10.52 16.50
C VAL A 986 15.31 -11.47 16.99
N PHE A 987 15.94 -12.22 16.09
CA PHE A 987 17.00 -13.16 16.43
C PHE A 987 18.36 -12.47 16.55
N GLY A 988 18.58 -11.42 15.74
CA GLY A 988 19.79 -10.59 15.82
C GLY A 988 19.86 -9.64 17.02
N GLY A 989 18.81 -9.55 17.85
CA GLY A 989 18.72 -8.65 19.00
C GLY A 989 18.76 -7.16 18.63
N LYS A 990 18.26 -6.78 17.45
CA LYS A 990 18.24 -5.40 16.96
C LYS A 990 16.93 -4.73 17.34
N ALA A 991 16.89 -4.14 18.52
CA ALA A 991 15.73 -3.39 18.98
C ALA A 991 15.44 -2.16 18.11
N TRP A 992 14.16 -1.80 18.00
CA TRP A 992 13.69 -0.64 17.26
C TRP A 992 14.03 -0.63 15.76
N GLN A 993 14.32 -1.80 15.17
CA GLN A 993 14.61 -1.95 13.75
C GLN A 993 13.48 -2.75 13.09
N THR A 994 12.81 -2.17 12.10
CA THR A 994 11.75 -2.80 11.32
C THR A 994 12.10 -2.88 9.84
N LEU A 995 11.18 -3.35 9.02
CA LEU A 995 11.26 -3.20 7.57
C LEU A 995 11.19 -1.71 7.21
N LEU A 996 11.83 -1.32 6.11
CA LEU A 996 11.81 0.07 5.66
C LEU A 996 11.28 0.20 4.23
N PHE A 997 10.17 0.91 4.07
CA PHE A 997 9.49 1.17 2.80
C PHE A 997 9.41 2.66 2.46
N ARG A 998 10.48 3.39 2.77
CA ARG A 998 10.69 4.80 2.37
C ARG A 998 12.18 5.13 2.27
N PRO A 999 12.54 6.32 1.73
CA PRO A 999 13.90 6.84 1.86
C PRO A 999 14.23 7.23 3.30
N GLY A 1000 15.49 7.03 3.67
CA GLY A 1000 16.06 7.34 4.98
C GLY A 1000 15.45 6.53 6.14
N PRO A 1001 15.90 6.76 7.38
CA PRO A 1001 17.05 7.59 7.74
C PRO A 1001 18.34 6.99 7.18
N ALA A 1002 19.38 7.82 6.99
CA ALA A 1002 20.67 7.34 6.52
C ALA A 1002 21.20 6.19 7.39
N ASN A 1003 21.90 5.25 6.76
CA ASN A 1003 22.45 4.04 7.38
C ASN A 1003 21.41 3.01 7.89
N HIS A 1004 20.11 3.22 7.66
CA HIS A 1004 19.12 2.19 7.95
C HIS A 1004 19.38 0.93 7.09
N PRO A 1005 19.44 -0.28 7.69
CA PRO A 1005 19.77 -1.51 6.96
C PRO A 1005 18.75 -1.86 5.85
N GLY A 1006 17.51 -1.38 5.99
CA GLY A 1006 16.47 -1.51 4.99
C GLY A 1006 16.73 -0.76 3.67
N LEU A 1007 17.65 0.21 3.63
CA LEU A 1007 18.05 0.92 2.40
C LEU A 1007 18.86 0.04 1.44
N GLY A 1008 19.41 -1.09 1.93
CA GLY A 1008 20.33 -1.93 1.16
C GLY A 1008 21.69 -1.26 0.95
N VAL A 1009 22.57 -1.96 0.23
CA VAL A 1009 23.93 -1.49 -0.09
C VAL A 1009 24.13 -1.56 -1.61
N PRO A 1010 23.98 -0.43 -2.33
CA PRO A 1010 24.21 -0.39 -3.77
C PRO A 1010 25.71 -0.51 -4.09
N VAL A 1011 26.04 -1.10 -5.24
CA VAL A 1011 27.41 -1.10 -5.79
C VAL A 1011 27.70 0.26 -6.43
N ALA A 1012 26.78 0.73 -7.28
CA ALA A 1012 26.84 2.03 -7.98
C ALA A 1012 25.43 2.43 -8.43
N GLY A 1013 24.51 2.61 -7.45
CA GLY A 1013 23.08 2.42 -7.68
C GLY A 1013 22.75 0.91 -7.77
N PRO A 1014 21.59 0.50 -8.30
CA PRO A 1014 21.38 -0.89 -8.69
C PRO A 1014 22.46 -1.29 -9.73
N PRO A 1015 23.29 -2.32 -9.50
CA PRO A 1015 23.06 -3.51 -8.66
C PRO A 1015 23.41 -3.37 -7.18
N TYR A 1016 22.82 -4.22 -6.34
CA TYR A 1016 22.97 -4.25 -4.88
C TYR A 1016 23.75 -5.48 -4.41
N THR A 1017 24.61 -5.28 -3.42
CA THR A 1017 25.22 -6.38 -2.64
C THR A 1017 24.26 -6.86 -1.55
N VAL A 1018 23.58 -5.92 -0.90
CA VAL A 1018 22.49 -6.17 0.06
C VAL A 1018 21.22 -5.53 -0.49
N PRO A 1019 20.13 -6.28 -0.74
CA PRO A 1019 18.95 -5.72 -1.36
C PRO A 1019 18.18 -4.79 -0.39
N PRO A 1020 17.54 -3.73 -0.90
CA PRO A 1020 16.63 -2.90 -0.11
C PRO A 1020 15.34 -3.66 0.25
N ASP A 1021 14.73 -3.33 1.39
CA ASP A 1021 13.56 -4.05 1.91
C ASP A 1021 12.32 -3.89 1.04
N HIS A 1022 12.15 -2.74 0.39
CA HIS A 1022 10.98 -2.50 -0.47
C HIS A 1022 10.81 -3.54 -1.59
N LEU A 1023 11.86 -4.28 -1.96
CA LEU A 1023 11.74 -5.38 -2.93
C LEU A 1023 10.91 -6.56 -2.41
N LEU A 1024 10.68 -6.69 -1.09
CA LEU A 1024 9.72 -7.66 -0.52
C LEU A 1024 8.29 -7.37 -0.98
N LEU A 1025 7.92 -6.10 -1.17
CA LEU A 1025 6.58 -5.70 -1.59
C LEU A 1025 6.18 -6.35 -2.92
N ASP A 1026 7.16 -6.60 -3.78
CA ASP A 1026 6.97 -7.15 -5.11
C ASP A 1026 6.52 -8.62 -5.11
N LEU A 1027 6.66 -9.32 -3.97
CA LEU A 1027 6.19 -10.70 -3.79
C LEU A 1027 4.68 -10.80 -3.50
N PHE A 1028 4.06 -9.67 -3.15
CA PHE A 1028 2.69 -9.62 -2.63
C PHE A 1028 1.80 -8.71 -3.47
N THR A 1029 0.49 -9.00 -3.48
CA THR A 1029 -0.52 -8.18 -4.16
C THR A 1029 -1.74 -7.99 -3.27
N MET A 1030 -2.40 -6.85 -3.40
CA MET A 1030 -3.77 -6.64 -2.92
C MET A 1030 -4.67 -6.52 -4.14
N PRO A 1031 -5.46 -7.55 -4.48
CA PRO A 1031 -6.36 -7.46 -5.61
C PRO A 1031 -7.37 -6.31 -5.45
N VAL A 1032 -7.58 -5.55 -6.53
CA VAL A 1032 -8.62 -4.52 -6.61
C VAL A 1032 -9.92 -5.18 -7.05
N VAL A 1033 -10.83 -5.39 -6.10
CA VAL A 1033 -12.01 -6.26 -6.27
C VAL A 1033 -13.32 -5.49 -6.44
N GLU A 1034 -13.28 -4.17 -6.38
CA GLU A 1034 -14.43 -3.29 -6.48
C GLU A 1034 -14.18 -2.14 -7.47
N PRO A 1035 -15.24 -1.50 -8.01
CA PRO A 1035 -16.65 -1.92 -8.02
C PRO A 1035 -16.91 -3.18 -8.87
N TYR A 1036 -15.94 -3.55 -9.68
CA TYR A 1036 -15.85 -4.80 -10.43
C TYR A 1036 -14.44 -5.36 -10.23
N PRO A 1037 -14.15 -6.62 -10.62
CA PRO A 1037 -12.78 -7.12 -10.63
C PRO A 1037 -11.91 -6.29 -11.60
N ILE A 1038 -11.25 -5.25 -11.08
CA ILE A 1038 -10.25 -4.46 -11.81
C ILE A 1038 -8.95 -5.28 -11.90
N SER A 1039 -8.67 -6.03 -10.84
CA SER A 1039 -7.72 -7.15 -10.87
C SER A 1039 -8.41 -8.41 -11.38
N ASP A 1040 -7.74 -9.03 -12.34
CA ASP A 1040 -8.08 -10.26 -13.04
C ASP A 1040 -6.93 -11.27 -12.80
N HIS A 1041 -7.02 -12.47 -13.35
CA HIS A 1041 -5.94 -13.45 -13.20
C HIS A 1041 -4.60 -12.90 -13.74
N LEU A 1042 -3.61 -12.73 -12.87
CA LEU A 1042 -2.27 -12.23 -13.21
C LEU A 1042 -2.22 -10.87 -13.93
N SER A 1043 -3.28 -10.05 -13.84
CA SER A 1043 -3.32 -8.74 -14.49
C SER A 1043 -4.21 -7.76 -13.75
N THR A 1044 -3.81 -6.49 -13.69
CA THR A 1044 -4.61 -5.41 -13.09
C THR A 1044 -4.75 -4.25 -14.08
N ALA A 1045 -5.97 -3.75 -14.26
CA ALA A 1045 -6.21 -2.55 -15.06
C ALA A 1045 -5.98 -1.26 -14.25
N GLY A 1046 -5.62 -0.18 -14.93
CA GLY A 1046 -5.55 1.15 -14.32
C GLY A 1046 -4.30 1.49 -13.51
N ARG A 1047 -3.31 0.57 -13.44
CA ARG A 1047 -1.98 0.91 -12.90
C ARG A 1047 -1.25 1.88 -13.85
N VAL A 1048 -0.47 2.79 -13.25
CA VAL A 1048 0.31 3.83 -13.92
C VAL A 1048 1.78 3.42 -13.99
N ASN A 1049 2.35 3.39 -15.20
CA ASN A 1049 3.76 3.08 -15.39
C ASN A 1049 4.66 4.26 -15.01
N MET A 1050 5.65 3.99 -14.15
CA MET A 1050 6.63 4.98 -13.69
C MET A 1050 7.59 5.44 -14.80
N ASN A 1051 7.85 4.57 -15.79
CA ASN A 1051 8.80 4.83 -16.89
C ASN A 1051 8.14 5.58 -18.04
N TYR A 1052 7.79 6.84 -17.80
CA TYR A 1052 7.06 7.67 -18.78
C TYR A 1052 7.94 8.30 -19.87
N GLN A 1053 9.27 8.15 -19.81
CA GLN A 1053 10.18 8.70 -20.82
C GLN A 1053 9.85 8.11 -22.21
N ILE A 1054 9.55 9.00 -23.16
CA ILE A 1054 9.17 8.61 -24.52
C ILE A 1054 10.42 8.48 -25.37
N VAL A 1055 10.75 7.28 -25.86
CA VAL A 1055 11.87 7.08 -26.77
C VAL A 1055 11.41 6.76 -28.20
N PRO A 1056 12.09 7.30 -29.22
CA PRO A 1056 13.25 8.21 -29.17
C PRO A 1056 12.86 9.70 -28.95
N PHE A 1057 11.59 10.01 -28.70
CA PHE A 1057 11.06 11.38 -28.62
C PHE A 1057 11.23 12.02 -27.24
N THR A 1058 12.45 12.04 -26.71
CA THR A 1058 12.75 12.53 -25.35
C THR A 1058 12.48 14.01 -25.15
N TYR A 1059 12.24 14.76 -26.23
CA TYR A 1059 11.77 16.14 -26.21
C TYR A 1059 10.27 16.28 -25.90
N VAL A 1060 9.50 15.18 -25.84
CA VAL A 1060 8.09 15.18 -25.41
C VAL A 1060 8.00 14.64 -23.99
N ASN A 1061 7.58 15.47 -23.03
CA ASN A 1061 7.33 15.05 -21.66
C ASN A 1061 5.86 14.70 -21.46
N ARG A 1062 5.61 13.54 -20.84
CA ARG A 1062 4.27 13.06 -20.47
C ARG A 1062 4.30 12.37 -19.11
N ASP A 1063 4.61 13.13 -18.06
CA ASP A 1063 4.54 12.65 -16.67
C ASP A 1063 3.13 12.75 -16.06
N THR A 1064 2.13 13.15 -16.87
CA THR A 1064 0.73 13.44 -16.49
C THR A 1064 0.09 12.32 -15.66
N ALA A 1065 0.27 11.06 -16.04
CA ALA A 1065 -0.31 9.93 -15.31
C ALA A 1065 0.32 9.72 -13.92
N VAL A 1066 1.64 9.95 -13.79
CA VAL A 1066 2.32 9.86 -12.48
C VAL A 1066 1.86 11.00 -11.58
N ARG A 1067 1.74 12.22 -12.11
CA ARG A 1067 1.15 13.36 -11.38
C ARG A 1067 -0.28 13.06 -10.92
N ALA A 1068 -1.08 12.41 -11.77
CA ALA A 1068 -2.44 12.01 -11.44
C ALA A 1068 -2.49 11.07 -10.23
N ALA A 1069 -1.54 10.15 -10.10
CA ALA A 1069 -1.43 9.24 -8.95
C ALA A 1069 -0.94 9.95 -7.66
N LEU A 1070 -0.05 10.93 -7.80
CA LEU A 1070 0.49 11.72 -6.68
C LEU A 1070 -0.53 12.71 -6.09
N LYS A 1071 -1.48 13.20 -6.90
CA LYS A 1071 -2.35 14.33 -6.54
C LYS A 1071 -3.15 14.14 -5.24
N ALA A 1072 -3.67 12.94 -5.00
CA ALA A 1072 -4.53 12.65 -3.85
C ALA A 1072 -3.75 12.29 -2.57
N GLN A 1073 -2.41 12.28 -2.62
CA GLN A 1073 -1.58 11.88 -1.49
C GLN A 1073 -1.28 13.06 -0.56
N LYS A 1074 -1.24 12.77 0.74
CA LYS A 1074 -0.77 13.69 1.78
C LYS A 1074 0.24 13.00 2.69
N LEU A 1075 1.25 13.75 3.14
CA LEU A 1075 2.27 13.33 4.11
C LEU A 1075 1.94 13.89 5.49
N LEU A 1076 1.89 13.03 6.51
CA LEU A 1076 1.87 13.49 7.90
C LEU A 1076 3.30 13.89 8.29
N ALA A 1077 3.47 15.11 8.81
CA ALA A 1077 4.74 15.70 9.18
C ALA A 1077 4.55 16.49 10.49
N ILE A 1078 4.95 15.89 11.61
CA ILE A 1078 4.73 16.41 12.96
C ILE A 1078 6.02 17.08 13.42
N PRO A 1079 6.05 18.42 13.58
CA PRO A 1079 7.25 19.14 14.04
C PRO A 1079 7.65 18.69 15.44
N SER A 1080 8.96 18.60 15.70
CA SER A 1080 9.49 18.18 17.01
C SER A 1080 9.06 19.09 18.17
N THR A 1081 8.72 20.35 17.87
CA THR A 1081 8.17 21.33 18.82
C THR A 1081 6.75 21.01 19.27
N ALA A 1082 6.03 20.14 18.56
CA ALA A 1082 4.64 19.78 18.86
C ALA A 1082 4.51 18.66 19.91
N ALA A 1083 5.62 18.15 20.46
CA ALA A 1083 5.66 17.00 21.38
C ALA A 1083 4.63 17.09 22.52
N GLN A 1084 4.37 18.30 23.04
CA GLN A 1084 3.43 18.47 24.14
C GLN A 1084 1.94 18.48 23.74
N THR A 1085 1.62 18.71 22.47
CA THR A 1085 0.26 19.09 22.05
C THR A 1085 -0.33 18.20 20.96
N TYR A 1086 0.47 17.54 20.14
CA TYR A 1086 -0.03 16.79 18.98
C TYR A 1086 -0.92 15.59 19.34
N LYS A 1087 -0.79 15.02 20.54
CA LYS A 1087 -1.66 13.96 21.08
C LYS A 1087 -2.67 14.44 22.11
N TYR A 1088 -2.70 15.74 22.40
CA TYR A 1088 -3.53 16.30 23.45
C TYR A 1088 -4.87 16.79 22.87
N PRO A 1089 -6.01 16.13 23.17
CA PRO A 1089 -7.31 16.49 22.60
C PRO A 1089 -8.01 17.64 23.34
N GLY A 1090 -7.50 18.10 24.50
CA GLY A 1090 -8.20 19.06 25.36
C GLY A 1090 -9.43 18.47 26.08
N VAL A 1091 -10.40 19.32 26.46
CA VAL A 1091 -11.67 18.89 27.07
C VAL A 1091 -12.60 18.36 25.98
N MET A 1092 -12.78 17.04 25.91
CA MET A 1092 -13.60 16.40 24.88
C MET A 1092 -15.08 16.35 25.28
N GLY A 1093 -15.84 17.41 24.93
CA GLY A 1093 -17.30 17.48 25.04
C GLY A 1093 -18.01 17.36 23.67
N GLY A 1094 -17.68 16.34 22.87
CA GLY A 1094 -18.27 16.11 21.54
C GLY A 1094 -17.83 17.08 20.41
N GLY A 1095 -17.21 18.22 20.73
CA GLY A 1095 -16.78 19.26 19.78
C GLY A 1095 -15.43 19.03 19.05
N GLY A 1096 -14.67 18.01 19.46
CA GLY A 1096 -13.35 17.66 18.91
C GLY A 1096 -12.18 18.47 19.48
N PRO A 1097 -10.94 18.17 19.05
CA PRO A 1097 -9.73 18.85 19.51
C PRO A 1097 -9.75 20.36 19.22
N THR A 1098 -9.18 21.14 20.14
CA THR A 1098 -8.98 22.59 19.98
C THR A 1098 -7.73 22.93 19.17
N ASN A 1099 -6.81 21.98 18.97
CA ASN A 1099 -5.59 22.17 18.20
C ASN A 1099 -5.90 22.31 16.70
N ALA A 1100 -5.76 23.52 16.16
CA ALA A 1100 -5.99 23.85 14.76
C ALA A 1100 -4.74 23.69 13.86
N SER A 1101 -3.62 23.19 14.41
CA SER A 1101 -2.40 22.98 13.63
C SER A 1101 -2.62 21.99 12.48
N GLN A 1102 -2.00 22.27 11.34
CA GLN A 1102 -2.02 21.40 10.16
C GLN A 1102 -0.70 20.64 10.09
N TYR A 1103 -0.78 19.31 10.14
CA TYR A 1103 0.39 18.44 10.03
C TYR A 1103 0.36 17.57 8.78
N ARG A 1104 -0.72 17.59 7.98
CA ARG A 1104 -0.80 16.82 6.73
C ARG A 1104 -0.54 17.71 5.51
N MET A 1105 0.63 17.55 4.91
CA MET A 1105 1.10 18.32 3.77
C MET A 1105 0.70 17.65 2.46
N THR A 1106 0.32 18.44 1.45
CA THR A 1106 0.17 17.94 0.07
C THR A 1106 1.54 17.68 -0.55
N LEU A 1107 1.62 16.83 -1.57
CA LEU A 1107 2.87 16.58 -2.27
C LEU A 1107 3.19 17.71 -3.27
N ASN A 1108 4.44 18.15 -3.28
CA ASN A 1108 5.02 18.91 -4.37
C ASN A 1108 5.46 17.93 -5.47
N ALA A 1109 4.58 17.74 -6.46
CA ALA A 1109 4.82 16.80 -7.56
C ALA A 1109 6.05 17.19 -8.40
N ASP A 1110 6.29 18.48 -8.62
CA ASP A 1110 7.45 18.93 -9.40
C ASP A 1110 8.76 18.55 -8.72
N ALA A 1111 8.93 18.94 -7.44
CA ALA A 1111 10.13 18.62 -6.68
C ALA A 1111 10.35 17.11 -6.53
N THR A 1112 9.27 16.32 -6.41
CA THR A 1112 9.33 14.86 -6.36
C THR A 1112 9.82 14.27 -7.70
N LEU A 1113 9.27 14.74 -8.83
CA LEU A 1113 9.56 14.22 -10.17
C LEU A 1113 10.94 14.61 -10.70
N LEU A 1114 11.64 15.58 -10.11
CA LEU A 1114 13.05 15.85 -10.43
C LEU A 1114 13.94 14.60 -10.23
N GLN A 1115 13.60 13.73 -9.27
CA GLN A 1115 14.32 12.47 -9.05
C GLN A 1115 14.12 11.46 -10.19
N PHE A 1116 12.93 11.45 -10.81
CA PHE A 1116 12.65 10.63 -12.00
C PHE A 1116 13.45 11.15 -13.19
N LEU A 1117 13.46 12.47 -13.41
CA LEU A 1117 14.23 13.09 -14.49
C LEU A 1117 15.73 12.85 -14.35
N ALA A 1118 16.27 12.95 -13.13
CA ALA A 1118 17.68 12.63 -12.88
C ALA A 1118 18.02 11.18 -13.26
N ARG A 1119 17.14 10.23 -12.93
CA ARG A 1119 17.31 8.82 -13.30
C ARG A 1119 17.26 8.61 -14.81
N PHE A 1120 16.27 9.18 -15.49
CA PHE A 1120 16.15 9.09 -16.95
C PHE A 1120 17.30 9.78 -17.68
N GLY A 1121 17.80 10.89 -17.14
CA GLY A 1121 18.99 11.61 -17.65
C GLY A 1121 20.27 10.78 -17.54
N ALA A 1122 20.37 9.89 -16.56
CA ALA A 1122 21.45 8.91 -16.44
C ALA A 1122 21.29 7.68 -17.35
N GLY A 1123 20.23 7.63 -18.16
CA GLY A 1123 19.94 6.51 -19.06
C GLY A 1123 19.36 5.27 -18.37
N ASP A 1124 18.96 5.35 -17.09
CA ASP A 1124 18.39 4.23 -16.32
C ASP A 1124 16.85 4.31 -16.20
N LEU A 1125 16.21 3.24 -15.72
CA LEU A 1125 14.76 3.12 -15.54
C LEU A 1125 14.39 2.47 -14.21
N PHE A 1126 13.13 2.64 -13.82
CA PHE A 1126 12.51 1.85 -12.76
C PHE A 1126 12.23 0.42 -13.25
N ARG A 1127 12.67 -0.57 -12.48
CA ARG A 1127 12.59 -2.01 -12.73
C ARG A 1127 11.45 -2.63 -11.93
N SER A 1128 11.16 -2.11 -10.73
CA SER A 1128 10.00 -2.49 -9.91
C SER A 1128 9.19 -1.27 -9.47
N ALA A 1129 7.87 -1.42 -9.35
CA ALA A 1129 7.00 -0.40 -8.77
C ALA A 1129 7.37 -0.07 -7.31
N SER A 1130 8.01 -1.00 -6.60
CA SER A 1130 8.46 -0.79 -5.22
C SER A 1130 9.54 0.29 -5.09
N GLU A 1131 10.26 0.61 -6.17
CA GLU A 1131 11.27 1.67 -6.17
C GLU A 1131 10.69 3.07 -5.93
N ILE A 1132 9.36 3.24 -5.94
CA ILE A 1132 8.75 4.47 -5.40
C ILE A 1132 9.19 4.72 -3.95
N CYS A 1133 9.45 3.67 -3.17
CA CYS A 1133 9.97 3.73 -1.81
C CYS A 1133 11.44 4.19 -1.74
N SER A 1134 12.12 4.33 -2.88
CA SER A 1134 13.47 4.91 -2.98
C SER A 1134 13.46 6.37 -3.44
N VAL A 1135 12.27 6.92 -3.71
CA VAL A 1135 12.08 8.32 -4.14
C VAL A 1135 11.50 9.13 -2.99
N ASP A 1136 12.15 10.23 -2.63
CA ASP A 1136 11.58 11.12 -1.60
C ASP A 1136 10.31 11.79 -2.12
N LEU A 1137 9.19 11.54 -1.44
CA LEU A 1137 7.95 12.29 -1.64
C LEU A 1137 8.12 13.66 -0.97
N VAL A 1138 8.30 14.70 -1.79
CA VAL A 1138 8.60 16.05 -1.31
C VAL A 1138 7.29 16.76 -0.94
N PRO A 1139 7.11 17.25 0.31
CA PRO A 1139 5.88 17.94 0.71
C PRO A 1139 5.88 19.42 0.28
N SER A 1140 4.67 19.99 0.18
CA SER A 1140 4.44 21.43 0.10
C SER A 1140 4.22 21.96 1.52
N ASP A 1141 5.28 22.45 2.17
CA ASP A 1141 5.31 22.81 3.60
C ASP A 1141 5.96 24.19 3.80
N GLY A 1142 5.23 25.25 3.44
CA GLY A 1142 5.62 26.64 3.62
C GLY A 1142 6.13 27.38 2.36
N PRO A 1143 6.61 28.63 2.50
CA PRO A 1143 7.02 29.48 1.38
C PRO A 1143 8.31 29.00 0.69
N SER A 1144 9.16 28.25 1.39
CA SER A 1144 10.35 27.60 0.86
C SER A 1144 10.19 26.09 1.03
N ASN A 1145 9.44 25.48 0.12
CA ASN A 1145 9.23 24.03 0.10
C ASN A 1145 10.58 23.29 0.19
N PRO A 1146 10.66 22.17 0.92
CA PRO A 1146 11.87 21.35 0.93
C PRO A 1146 12.22 20.90 -0.48
N THR A 1147 13.51 20.64 -0.68
CA THR A 1147 14.04 20.01 -1.89
C THR A 1147 14.57 18.62 -1.54
N ARG A 1148 14.88 17.81 -2.56
CA ARG A 1148 15.51 16.49 -2.34
C ARG A 1148 16.76 16.58 -1.44
N ALA A 1149 17.58 17.61 -1.60
CA ALA A 1149 18.80 17.80 -0.83
C ALA A 1149 18.55 18.15 0.65
N SER A 1150 17.39 18.72 0.98
CA SER A 1150 17.03 19.11 2.35
C SER A 1150 16.09 18.13 3.05
N MET A 1151 15.74 17.00 2.43
CA MET A 1151 14.76 16.06 2.99
C MET A 1151 15.22 15.43 4.32
N ASP A 1152 16.51 15.13 4.48
CA ASP A 1152 17.02 14.58 5.75
C ASP A 1152 16.90 15.59 6.89
N ALA A 1153 17.23 16.86 6.63
CA ALA A 1153 17.05 17.95 7.59
C ALA A 1153 15.56 18.20 7.88
N TYR A 1154 14.70 18.11 6.86
CA TYR A 1154 13.25 18.22 7.00
C TYR A 1154 12.71 17.18 7.98
N TRP A 1155 13.06 15.89 7.78
CA TRP A 1155 12.63 14.80 8.65
C TRP A 1155 13.24 14.84 10.05
N SER A 1156 14.47 15.32 10.17
CA SER A 1156 15.12 15.54 11.48
C SER A 1156 14.37 16.56 12.32
N ALA A 1157 13.85 17.63 11.71
CA ALA A 1157 13.01 18.62 12.39
C ALA A 1157 11.59 18.10 12.70
N ARG A 1158 11.17 16.98 12.08
CA ARG A 1158 9.84 16.35 12.22
C ARG A 1158 9.97 14.91 12.73
N ALA A 1159 10.78 14.76 13.78
CA ALA A 1159 11.13 13.47 14.34
C ALA A 1159 9.96 12.77 15.05
N LEU A 1160 8.86 13.49 15.35
CA LEU A 1160 7.64 12.93 15.97
C LEU A 1160 6.69 12.23 14.99
N THR A 1161 7.06 12.11 13.71
CA THR A 1161 6.33 11.29 12.75
C THR A 1161 6.92 9.88 12.75
N GLY A 1162 6.14 8.90 13.21
CA GLY A 1162 6.49 7.49 13.19
C GLY A 1162 6.40 6.88 11.79
N ASP A 1163 6.99 5.71 11.60
CA ASP A 1163 7.19 5.12 10.29
C ASP A 1163 5.90 4.70 9.61
N ASN A 1164 4.93 4.15 10.34
CA ASN A 1164 3.61 3.88 9.75
C ASN A 1164 2.99 5.10 9.07
N SER A 1165 3.25 6.31 9.58
CA SER A 1165 2.73 7.56 9.05
C SER A 1165 3.60 8.14 7.94
N ARG A 1166 4.94 7.96 8.01
CA ARG A 1166 5.86 8.32 6.92
C ARG A 1166 5.70 7.42 5.69
N GLU A 1167 5.40 6.14 5.92
CA GLU A 1167 5.27 5.11 4.88
C GLU A 1167 3.86 5.06 4.29
N ARG A 1168 2.85 5.61 4.98
CA ARG A 1168 1.46 5.60 4.53
C ARG A 1168 1.26 6.07 3.08
N PRO A 1169 1.88 7.17 2.61
CA PRO A 1169 1.73 7.60 1.21
C PRO A 1169 2.34 6.61 0.21
N TYR A 1170 3.42 5.92 0.58
CA TYR A 1170 4.02 4.86 -0.25
C TYR A 1170 3.10 3.63 -0.30
N ALA A 1171 2.46 3.28 0.82
CA ALA A 1171 1.46 2.21 0.86
C ALA A 1171 0.23 2.48 -0.01
N ASN A 1172 -0.11 3.75 -0.18
CA ASN A 1172 -1.18 4.20 -1.05
C ASN A 1172 -0.73 4.27 -2.53
N LEU A 1173 0.52 4.66 -2.80
CA LEU A 1173 1.03 4.83 -4.17
C LEU A 1173 1.42 3.51 -4.82
N TYR A 1174 2.12 2.62 -4.11
CA TYR A 1174 2.62 1.35 -4.62
C TYR A 1174 1.59 0.54 -5.44
N PRO A 1175 0.35 0.30 -4.97
CA PRO A 1175 -0.62 -0.50 -5.73
C PRO A 1175 -1.14 0.19 -7.00
N LEU A 1176 -0.96 1.52 -7.12
CA LEU A 1176 -1.33 2.30 -8.29
C LEU A 1176 -0.25 2.27 -9.37
N LEU A 1177 0.97 1.83 -9.05
CA LEU A 1177 2.14 1.95 -9.92
C LEU A 1177 2.51 0.60 -10.56
N THR A 1178 3.20 0.67 -11.70
CA THR A 1178 3.82 -0.45 -12.39
C THR A 1178 5.11 -0.01 -13.08
N THR A 1179 5.94 -0.97 -13.49
CA THR A 1179 7.07 -0.78 -14.42
C THR A 1179 6.91 -1.65 -15.68
N LYS A 1180 5.83 -2.43 -15.73
CA LYS A 1180 5.52 -3.43 -16.75
C LYS A 1180 4.14 -3.16 -17.34
N SER A 1181 4.01 -3.39 -18.65
CA SER A 1181 2.75 -3.23 -19.38
C SER A 1181 2.37 -4.48 -20.17
N ASN A 1182 1.08 -4.78 -20.17
CA ASN A 1182 0.50 -5.79 -21.04
C ASN A 1182 -0.09 -5.18 -22.33
N THR A 1183 -0.45 -3.90 -22.33
CA THR A 1183 -1.16 -3.25 -23.44
C THR A 1183 -0.32 -2.15 -24.08
N PHE A 1184 -0.21 -2.21 -25.40
CA PHE A 1184 0.55 -1.29 -26.21
C PHE A 1184 -0.27 -0.82 -27.42
N THR A 1185 -0.10 0.43 -27.85
CA THR A 1185 -0.69 0.93 -29.11
C THR A 1185 0.41 1.09 -30.14
N VAL A 1186 0.33 0.33 -31.23
CA VAL A 1186 1.28 0.40 -32.34
C VAL A 1186 0.76 1.36 -33.38
N TYR A 1187 1.51 2.43 -33.63
CA TYR A 1187 1.27 3.38 -34.72
C TYR A 1187 2.14 3.02 -35.91
N VAL A 1188 1.55 2.98 -37.10
CA VAL A 1188 2.24 2.57 -38.33
C VAL A 1188 2.03 3.57 -39.45
N ARG A 1189 3.07 3.73 -40.27
CA ARG A 1189 3.01 4.31 -41.61
C ARG A 1189 3.74 3.36 -42.55
N VAL A 1190 3.08 2.95 -43.61
CA VAL A 1190 3.65 2.02 -44.59
C VAL A 1190 3.34 2.50 -45.99
N GLN A 1191 4.24 2.20 -46.92
CA GLN A 1191 4.10 2.59 -48.31
C GLN A 1191 4.43 1.41 -49.22
N ALA A 1192 3.57 1.16 -50.19
CA ALA A 1192 3.85 0.25 -51.30
C ALA A 1192 4.73 0.99 -52.32
N LEU A 1193 5.82 0.34 -52.75
CA LEU A 1193 6.86 0.96 -53.56
C LEU A 1193 7.01 0.23 -54.90
N LYS A 1194 7.34 1.00 -55.94
CA LYS A 1194 7.67 0.47 -57.27
C LYS A 1194 8.84 1.23 -57.86
N LYS A 1195 9.87 0.48 -58.27
CA LYS A 1195 11.04 1.02 -58.97
C LYS A 1195 10.68 1.53 -60.37
N ALA A 1196 11.25 2.67 -60.75
CA ALA A 1196 11.14 3.18 -62.11
C ALA A 1196 11.99 2.33 -63.08
N GLY A 1197 11.54 2.15 -64.32
CA GLY A 1197 12.16 1.20 -65.27
C GLY A 1197 13.66 1.43 -65.56
N ASN A 1198 14.14 2.67 -65.44
CA ASN A 1198 15.55 3.05 -65.67
C ASN A 1198 16.31 3.41 -64.38
N SER A 1199 15.76 3.03 -63.21
CA SER A 1199 16.39 3.36 -61.92
C SER A 1199 17.27 2.21 -61.41
N ASP A 1200 18.37 2.55 -60.73
CA ASP A 1200 19.25 1.57 -60.09
C ASP A 1200 18.47 0.70 -59.08
N PRO A 1201 18.46 -0.65 -59.21
CA PRO A 1201 17.69 -1.52 -58.33
C PRO A 1201 18.21 -1.53 -56.88
N THR A 1202 19.45 -1.08 -56.64
CA THR A 1202 20.09 -1.07 -55.31
C THR A 1202 19.83 0.24 -54.53
N VAL A 1203 19.27 1.26 -55.17
CA VAL A 1203 19.08 2.60 -54.60
C VAL A 1203 17.64 3.05 -54.77
N TRP A 1204 16.97 3.41 -53.66
CA TRP A 1204 15.72 4.14 -53.69
C TRP A 1204 15.96 5.62 -53.96
N ARG A 1205 15.21 6.21 -54.90
CA ARG A 1205 15.29 7.64 -55.26
C ARG A 1205 13.95 8.32 -55.05
N GLU A 1206 13.87 9.17 -54.03
CA GLU A 1206 12.67 9.98 -53.75
C GLU A 1206 12.30 10.88 -54.94
N GLY A 1207 11.00 10.94 -55.25
CA GLY A 1207 10.45 11.70 -56.37
C GLY A 1207 10.70 11.11 -57.77
N THR A 1208 11.55 10.09 -57.91
CA THR A 1208 11.76 9.36 -59.19
C THR A 1208 11.12 7.98 -59.16
N ASP A 1209 11.34 7.21 -58.10
CA ASP A 1209 10.64 5.96 -57.87
C ASP A 1209 9.21 6.23 -57.36
N LEU A 1210 8.30 5.28 -57.57
CA LEU A 1210 6.86 5.48 -57.36
C LEU A 1210 6.41 4.89 -56.02
N VAL A 1211 5.78 5.73 -55.21
CA VAL A 1211 4.91 5.28 -54.10
C VAL A 1211 3.53 5.00 -54.68
N THR A 1212 3.12 3.74 -54.67
CA THR A 1212 1.85 3.30 -55.31
C THR A 1212 0.66 3.37 -54.37
N ASP A 1213 0.89 3.24 -53.07
CA ASP A 1213 -0.13 3.37 -52.03
C ASP A 1213 0.52 3.71 -50.67
N GLU A 1214 -0.23 4.36 -49.78
CA GLU A 1214 0.19 4.66 -48.41
C GLU A 1214 -0.93 4.28 -47.42
N TYR A 1215 -0.56 3.58 -46.36
CA TYR A 1215 -1.43 3.32 -45.23
C TYR A 1215 -0.86 3.89 -43.94
N ARG A 1216 -1.73 4.55 -43.16
CA ARG A 1216 -1.45 5.08 -41.82
C ARG A 1216 -2.51 4.58 -40.86
N GLY A 1217 -2.10 4.15 -39.67
CA GLY A 1217 -3.07 3.62 -38.71
C GLY A 1217 -2.48 3.30 -37.35
N SER A 1218 -3.34 2.76 -36.49
CA SER A 1218 -2.95 2.24 -35.19
C SER A 1218 -3.68 0.95 -34.86
N THR A 1219 -3.08 0.10 -34.03
CA THR A 1219 -3.69 -1.13 -33.51
C THR A 1219 -3.24 -1.36 -32.07
N VAL A 1220 -4.16 -1.80 -31.22
CA VAL A 1220 -3.84 -2.15 -29.83
C VAL A 1220 -3.39 -3.60 -29.78
N VAL A 1221 -2.25 -3.83 -29.13
CA VAL A 1221 -1.65 -5.14 -28.84
C VAL A 1221 -1.78 -5.39 -27.35
N GLU A 1222 -2.31 -6.54 -26.96
CA GLU A 1222 -2.34 -6.97 -25.57
C GLU A 1222 -1.74 -8.36 -25.41
N ARG A 1223 -0.81 -8.51 -24.46
CA ARG A 1223 -0.36 -9.80 -23.97
C ARG A 1223 -1.24 -10.25 -22.80
N TYR A 1224 -1.59 -11.53 -22.75
CA TYR A 1224 -2.36 -12.09 -21.64
C TYR A 1224 -2.01 -13.56 -21.42
N VAL A 1225 -2.24 -14.07 -20.21
CA VAL A 1225 -2.18 -15.50 -19.90
C VAL A 1225 -3.62 -16.00 -19.82
N ASP A 1226 -3.89 -17.16 -20.42
CA ASP A 1226 -5.14 -17.87 -20.19
C ASP A 1226 -5.04 -18.64 -18.85
N PRO A 1227 -5.80 -18.25 -17.82
CA PRO A 1227 -5.67 -18.83 -16.47
C PRO A 1227 -6.05 -20.31 -16.39
N ASN A 1228 -6.76 -20.83 -17.40
CA ASN A 1228 -7.21 -22.22 -17.46
C ASN A 1228 -6.46 -23.03 -18.54
N ASP A 1229 -5.33 -22.52 -19.03
CA ASP A 1229 -4.46 -23.29 -19.93
C ASP A 1229 -3.97 -24.56 -19.22
N SER A 1230 -4.34 -25.73 -19.75
CA SER A 1230 -4.11 -27.03 -19.09
C SER A 1230 -2.63 -27.37 -18.90
N SER A 1231 -1.73 -26.67 -19.60
CA SER A 1231 -0.28 -26.82 -19.50
C SER A 1231 0.38 -25.95 -18.41
N LEU A 1232 -0.38 -25.05 -17.76
CA LEU A 1232 0.12 -24.26 -16.64
C LEU A 1232 0.48 -25.17 -15.44
N PRO A 1233 1.72 -25.10 -14.92
CA PRO A 1233 2.10 -25.78 -13.69
C PRO A 1233 1.69 -24.99 -12.44
N ASP A 1234 1.76 -25.66 -11.29
CA ASP A 1234 1.63 -24.99 -10.00
C ASP A 1234 2.98 -24.38 -9.58
N PHE A 1235 3.10 -23.05 -9.61
CA PHE A 1235 4.33 -22.35 -9.28
C PHE A 1235 4.61 -22.28 -7.77
N ALA A 1236 3.63 -22.62 -6.94
CA ALA A 1236 3.84 -22.80 -5.50
C ALA A 1236 4.63 -24.09 -5.20
N ASP A 1237 4.65 -25.06 -6.12
CA ASP A 1237 5.59 -26.17 -6.04
C ASP A 1237 7.01 -25.66 -6.34
N THR A 1238 7.89 -25.76 -5.35
CA THR A 1238 9.27 -25.28 -5.43
C THR A 1238 10.14 -26.01 -6.46
N SER A 1239 9.69 -27.17 -6.97
CA SER A 1239 10.36 -27.91 -8.04
C SER A 1239 10.04 -27.37 -9.45
N THR A 1240 9.02 -26.50 -9.58
CA THR A 1240 8.61 -25.92 -10.87
C THR A 1240 9.62 -24.90 -11.40
N ASN A 1241 10.28 -25.24 -12.51
CA ASN A 1241 11.27 -24.39 -13.19
C ASN A 1241 10.78 -23.81 -14.53
N THR A 1242 9.58 -24.15 -14.99
CA THR A 1242 9.02 -23.64 -16.24
C THR A 1242 8.71 -22.14 -16.11
N PRO A 1243 9.18 -21.26 -17.01
CA PRO A 1243 8.86 -19.83 -16.94
C PRO A 1243 7.39 -19.54 -17.32
N LEU A 1244 6.71 -18.68 -16.55
CA LEU A 1244 5.33 -18.23 -16.84
C LEU A 1244 5.21 -17.53 -18.21
N SER A 1245 6.28 -16.90 -18.67
CA SER A 1245 6.35 -16.21 -19.97
C SER A 1245 6.00 -17.10 -21.17
N ARG A 1246 6.17 -18.43 -21.06
CA ARG A 1246 5.82 -19.40 -22.12
C ARG A 1246 4.32 -19.48 -22.41
N PHE A 1247 3.48 -19.07 -21.46
CA PHE A 1247 2.03 -19.18 -21.56
C PHE A 1247 1.35 -17.86 -21.97
N TYR A 1248 2.12 -16.80 -22.21
CA TYR A 1248 1.56 -15.55 -22.73
C TYR A 1248 1.15 -15.70 -24.20
N LYS A 1249 -0.09 -15.30 -24.47
CA LYS A 1249 -0.70 -15.18 -25.79
C LYS A 1249 -0.83 -13.69 -26.14
N ILE A 1250 -0.92 -13.39 -27.42
CA ILE A 1250 -1.09 -12.02 -27.93
C ILE A 1250 -2.46 -11.92 -28.60
N ARG A 1251 -3.19 -10.83 -28.31
CA ARG A 1251 -4.40 -10.46 -29.05
C ARG A 1251 -4.27 -9.04 -29.61
N LEU A 1252 -4.95 -8.83 -30.73
CA LEU A 1252 -4.98 -7.57 -31.48
C LEU A 1252 -6.42 -7.07 -31.55
N TYR A 1253 -6.64 -5.79 -31.28
CA TYR A 1253 -7.98 -5.18 -31.39
C TYR A 1253 -7.91 -3.68 -31.64
N ASN A 1254 -9.08 -3.09 -31.93
CA ASN A 1254 -9.26 -1.68 -32.30
C ASN A 1254 -8.34 -1.20 -33.44
N PRO A 1255 -8.27 -1.90 -34.60
CA PRO A 1255 -7.54 -1.39 -35.74
C PRO A 1255 -8.21 -0.10 -36.24
N LYS A 1256 -7.46 1.00 -36.26
CA LYS A 1256 -7.91 2.30 -36.74
C LYS A 1256 -7.08 2.70 -37.95
N SER A 1257 -7.74 2.98 -39.08
CA SER A 1257 -7.11 3.65 -40.22
C SER A 1257 -7.13 5.16 -39.97
N PHE A 1258 -6.00 5.83 -40.21
CA PHE A 1258 -5.96 7.28 -40.29
C PHE A 1258 -6.36 7.68 -41.71
N SER A 1259 -7.66 7.82 -41.92
CA SER A 1259 -8.27 8.33 -43.15
C SER A 1259 -9.01 9.65 -42.83
N PRO A 1260 -8.27 10.76 -42.71
CA PRO A 1260 -8.78 12.08 -42.33
C PRO A 1260 -10.03 12.53 -43.11
#